data_AF-A0A6N3GYJ0-F1
#
_entry.id   AF-A0A6N3GYJ0-F1
#
_cell.length_a   1.000
_cell.length_b   1.000
_cell.length_c   1.000
_cell.angle_alpha   90.00
_cell.angle_beta   90.00
_cell.angle_gamma   90.00
#
_symmetry.space_group_name_H-M   'P 1'
#
loop_
_entity.id
_entity.type
_entity.pdbx_description
1 polymer ?
#
loop_
_entity_poly.entity_id
_entity_poly.type
_entity_poly.pdbx_seq_one_letter_code
_entity_poly.pdbx_strand_id
1 'polypeptide(L)'
;MGKNDFFKDLPRRGAKHLLATMAWAAFCTGTVYAQEWIDVTDTYITNADFSTGTTDGWDAGTALPGVNATWLNAEFFQSYNSASQNVLGLKAGHYKLTVQGFHRAGGNDNGAAYNAGTEVINAYLFAGKDSVKLKSLYSEPADASVANQLNGWPDGMEGLNAWLTKYPESYLNEVTFTVQQDGSGMLMGIASNTNAGKTWSCWDNFKLYFEGSAFDAFSVKISKLETLRDSLETLGIASASELTALVERYGSYNENTPEEEIAAASVILEENTATALGLCTKGAELIASMAKATELLTQMEDGTYNVTDAVKQELQDAVGTAEEVLKLSTMKEVTEAIDDGITAMNTATSNAVAYISLSYSLQKAKALADRIGGLAETEAYKKVAELLASTELVYDDVALAAQALNAECRTAMTPEFLSTASDDNPIELTSFIVNPNVFQTVSEMAPPSGWDCDKGAADGTWYTSTEGTGNSDLFCNSWTGSRLNPSRYGQTIGNDEEGAVKLPDGLYILKTATYTNAGATNVLLYASTDSVDFAFAESNEDWDTYVEARDALATTTETENFEVRDGKLHIGMVCVGTTGGNGKSWYADNFRLYYIKSDVISAYRDRLQARLDEAALLHEKMVEAGIDDSDDLGFALDPEDGYLDIIESGTQEELQLAIEDMDRMLEEGNTIITNYETLTPLLSNGTVLNGQLNEGLVVAQPKVTADFSMALEDAAAYAEKMTWGNYLDERIVEKTTVLNDATEALKASIALCFPLGKAKTLADQIGGLTESEAYKNVVALLKSDEIDQIDADEFTELLKMECVEAMTQDVKESAKENPLDMTSFIVNPNIYQNAVDDNNTPINTVANGWECQTTADSQERTKATSGDTWLYCWSWSGKESNNIASSTDYHQVLGNYGAQESKVALPDGAYRLEAATWCTKTPELLQLYALTRNVSTEIVPDINQNDSTVYVFSDSVYAEAAFNADTDAWDIAQNTLSTTTVIPEIYVENGSLVIGIKGSGVITGNGQYWFADNFRLYYVGPNKGDNISAPSVDNNDLMKEVDVYDLSGRMVRKQVRKSEALRGLHKGIYIMDGKKYVVK
;
A
#
# COMPACT_ATOMS: atom_id res chain seq x y z
N MET A 1 -3.30 -69.77 10.24
CA MET A 1 -4.51 -70.25 9.53
C MET A 1 -5.66 -70.38 10.53
N GLY A 2 -6.75 -69.64 10.31
CA GLY A 2 -8.13 -70.03 10.68
C GLY A 2 -8.66 -69.85 12.12
N LYS A 3 -9.62 -68.90 12.24
CA LYS A 3 -10.92 -68.88 12.98
C LYS A 3 -11.04 -69.44 14.42
N ASN A 4 -11.67 -68.66 15.32
CA ASN A 4 -12.97 -68.99 15.94
C ASN A 4 -13.57 -67.84 16.80
N ASP A 5 -14.90 -67.69 16.67
CA ASP A 5 -15.83 -66.90 17.47
C ASP A 5 -15.82 -67.27 18.97
N PHE A 6 -16.20 -66.34 19.86
CA PHE A 6 -17.06 -66.69 21.00
C PHE A 6 -17.89 -65.50 21.53
N PHE A 7 -19.20 -65.73 21.58
CA PHE A 7 -20.27 -64.86 22.03
C PHE A 7 -20.32 -64.61 23.56
N LYS A 8 -20.93 -63.46 23.92
CA LYS A 8 -22.00 -63.22 24.93
C LYS A 8 -21.73 -62.99 26.43
N ASP A 9 -22.21 -61.81 26.84
CA ASP A 9 -23.13 -61.46 27.95
C ASP A 9 -22.72 -61.61 29.43
N LEU A 10 -22.42 -60.45 30.04
CA LEU A 10 -22.95 -59.83 31.29
C LEU A 10 -23.58 -60.73 32.39
N PRO A 11 -23.37 -60.45 33.71
CA PRO A 11 -23.95 -59.22 34.31
C PRO A 11 -23.27 -58.58 35.55
N ARG A 12 -23.35 -57.23 35.58
CA ARG A 12 -23.83 -56.30 36.64
C ARG A 12 -23.27 -56.29 38.08
N ARG A 13 -23.05 -55.02 38.51
CA ARG A 13 -23.07 -54.41 39.88
C ARG A 13 -21.86 -54.69 40.78
N GLY A 14 -21.21 -53.71 41.40
CA GLY A 14 -21.45 -52.27 41.48
C GLY A 14 -20.47 -51.59 42.45
N ALA A 15 -20.16 -50.33 42.14
CA ALA A 15 -19.98 -49.18 43.03
C ALA A 15 -19.07 -49.25 44.29
N LYS A 16 -18.08 -48.34 44.28
CA LYS A 16 -17.73 -47.32 45.30
C LYS A 16 -16.45 -47.45 46.14
N HIS A 17 -15.64 -46.40 45.96
CA HIS A 17 -14.84 -45.61 46.92
C HIS A 17 -13.39 -46.00 47.26
N LEU A 18 -12.50 -45.13 46.74
CA LEU A 18 -11.47 -44.32 47.41
C LEU A 18 -10.25 -44.96 48.12
N LEU A 19 -9.10 -44.38 47.72
CA LEU A 19 -7.91 -43.98 48.49
C LEU A 19 -6.73 -44.95 48.64
N ALA A 20 -5.66 -44.57 47.90
CA ALA A 20 -4.31 -44.24 48.37
C ALA A 20 -3.52 -45.25 49.23
N THR A 21 -2.29 -45.59 48.83
CA THR A 21 -1.03 -45.19 49.51
C THR A 21 0.22 -45.59 48.66
N MET A 22 1.11 -44.62 48.41
CA MET A 22 2.60 -44.60 48.28
C MET A 22 3.38 -45.94 48.42
N ALA A 23 4.56 -46.23 47.83
CA ALA A 23 5.57 -45.46 47.09
C ALA A 23 6.70 -46.39 46.54
N TRP A 24 7.36 -45.92 45.46
CA TRP A 24 8.81 -45.95 45.14
C TRP A 24 9.62 -47.22 44.80
N ALA A 25 10.20 -47.21 43.56
CA ALA A 25 11.63 -47.40 43.16
C ALA A 25 11.71 -48.13 41.79
N ALA A 26 12.58 -47.87 40.81
CA ALA A 26 13.55 -46.83 40.48
C ALA A 26 14.13 -47.14 39.06
N PHE A 27 14.41 -46.08 38.29
CA PHE A 27 15.48 -45.90 37.29
C PHE A 27 15.50 -46.56 35.88
N CYS A 28 15.85 -45.68 34.93
CA CYS A 28 16.46 -45.86 33.60
C CYS A 28 15.56 -46.21 32.40
N THR A 29 15.04 -45.17 31.73
CA THR A 29 15.23 -44.85 30.28
C THR A 29 14.47 -43.56 29.99
N GLY A 30 15.03 -42.67 29.16
CA GLY A 30 14.44 -41.37 28.85
C GLY A 30 12.98 -41.48 28.39
N THR A 31 12.08 -40.95 29.21
CA THR A 31 10.71 -40.62 28.83
C THR A 31 10.67 -39.13 28.55
N VAL A 32 10.38 -38.80 27.29
CA VAL A 32 9.80 -37.51 26.90
C VAL A 32 8.63 -37.26 27.86
N TYR A 33 8.72 -36.25 28.72
CA TYR A 33 7.57 -35.83 29.51
C TYR A 33 6.48 -35.41 28.51
N ALA A 34 5.32 -36.04 28.57
CA ALA A 34 4.18 -35.62 27.78
C ALA A 34 3.83 -34.17 28.17
N GLN A 35 3.68 -33.31 27.15
CA GLN A 35 3.27 -31.93 27.31
C GLN A 35 1.88 -31.87 27.97
N GLU A 36 1.75 -31.22 29.13
CA GLU A 36 0.47 -31.11 29.85
C GLU A 36 -0.16 -29.75 29.52
N TRP A 37 -1.25 -29.78 28.74
CA TRP A 37 -2.03 -28.62 28.34
C TRP A 37 -3.24 -28.48 29.27
N ILE A 38 -3.37 -27.34 29.93
CA ILE A 38 -4.46 -27.07 30.87
C ILE A 38 -5.50 -26.16 30.23
N ASP A 39 -6.76 -26.58 30.26
CA ASP A 39 -7.88 -25.76 29.79
C ASP A 39 -8.08 -24.54 30.69
N VAL A 40 -7.87 -23.35 30.13
CA VAL A 40 -8.07 -22.04 30.77
C VAL A 40 -9.13 -21.22 30.03
N THR A 41 -9.95 -21.87 29.21
CA THR A 41 -10.95 -21.22 28.33
C THR A 41 -11.85 -20.28 29.11
N ASP A 42 -12.51 -20.78 30.15
CA ASP A 42 -13.52 -20.02 30.91
C ASP A 42 -12.90 -18.88 31.74
N THR A 43 -11.57 -18.84 31.87
CA THR A 43 -10.86 -17.72 32.52
C THR A 43 -10.66 -16.54 31.57
N TYR A 44 -10.62 -16.79 30.26
CA TYR A 44 -10.11 -15.83 29.28
C TYR A 44 -11.04 -15.55 28.10
N ILE A 45 -11.80 -16.55 27.63
CA ILE A 45 -12.68 -16.43 26.46
C ILE A 45 -14.13 -16.43 26.94
N THR A 46 -14.87 -15.39 26.61
CA THR A 46 -16.31 -15.30 26.91
C THR A 46 -17.10 -16.05 25.85
N ASN A 47 -18.11 -16.82 26.24
CA ASN A 47 -19.02 -17.50 25.29
C ASN A 47 -18.26 -18.30 24.19
N ALA A 48 -17.27 -19.08 24.63
CA ALA A 48 -16.36 -19.80 23.74
C ALA A 48 -17.04 -20.90 22.89
N ASP A 49 -18.18 -21.39 23.35
CA ASP A 49 -19.01 -22.43 22.74
C ASP A 49 -20.37 -21.90 22.22
N PHE A 50 -20.52 -20.56 22.13
CA PHE A 50 -21.75 -19.90 21.68
C PHE A 50 -23.04 -20.37 22.40
N SER A 51 -22.92 -20.91 23.61
CA SER A 51 -24.02 -21.51 24.36
C SER A 51 -25.10 -20.52 24.77
N THR A 52 -24.81 -19.22 24.77
CA THR A 52 -25.81 -18.16 24.97
C THR A 52 -26.73 -17.97 23.77
N GLY A 53 -26.35 -18.49 22.60
CA GLY A 53 -27.06 -18.24 21.34
C GLY A 53 -26.90 -16.81 20.82
N THR A 54 -25.95 -16.04 21.37
CA THR A 54 -25.64 -14.65 21.03
C THR A 54 -24.17 -14.49 20.64
N THR A 55 -23.81 -13.30 20.16
CA THR A 55 -22.43 -12.93 19.79
C THR A 55 -21.63 -12.37 20.97
N ASP A 56 -22.06 -12.60 22.21
CA ASP A 56 -21.46 -11.97 23.39
C ASP A 56 -19.94 -12.20 23.44
N GLY A 57 -19.18 -11.12 23.54
CA GLY A 57 -17.71 -11.13 23.57
C GLY A 57 -17.01 -11.18 22.22
N TRP A 58 -17.72 -11.39 21.10
CA TRP A 58 -17.15 -11.58 19.75
C TRP A 58 -17.46 -10.40 18.81
N ASP A 59 -16.88 -9.22 19.05
CA ASP A 59 -17.28 -7.94 18.43
C ASP A 59 -16.15 -7.11 17.78
N ALA A 60 -14.89 -7.55 17.82
CA ALA A 60 -13.76 -6.75 17.36
C ALA A 60 -13.55 -6.70 15.82
N GLY A 61 -14.64 -6.74 15.02
CA GLY A 61 -14.62 -6.73 13.54
C GLY A 61 -15.70 -5.82 12.93
N THR A 62 -15.70 -5.67 11.61
CA THR A 62 -16.65 -4.77 10.90
C THR A 62 -18.07 -5.33 10.75
N ALA A 63 -18.29 -6.62 11.02
CA ALA A 63 -19.61 -7.24 11.11
C ALA A 63 -19.60 -8.43 12.08
N LEU A 64 -20.69 -8.59 12.84
CA LEU A 64 -20.88 -9.70 13.76
C LEU A 64 -21.03 -11.05 13.02
N PRO A 65 -20.52 -12.16 13.58
CA PRO A 65 -20.81 -13.48 13.02
C PRO A 65 -22.30 -13.80 13.13
N GLY A 66 -22.81 -14.56 12.16
CA GLY A 66 -24.14 -15.13 12.29
C GLY A 66 -24.12 -16.16 13.41
N VAL A 67 -24.87 -15.94 14.49
CA VAL A 67 -25.01 -16.91 15.59
C VAL A 67 -26.43 -17.45 15.61
N ASN A 68 -26.55 -18.76 15.81
CA ASN A 68 -27.84 -19.43 15.86
C ASN A 68 -28.22 -19.79 17.30
N ALA A 69 -29.31 -19.21 17.80
CA ALA A 69 -29.81 -19.47 19.16
C ALA A 69 -30.35 -20.90 19.39
N THR A 70 -30.52 -21.71 18.34
CA THR A 70 -30.95 -23.11 18.43
C THR A 70 -29.78 -24.08 18.36
N TRP A 71 -28.82 -23.82 17.47
CA TRP A 71 -27.71 -24.74 17.19
C TRP A 71 -26.40 -24.37 17.91
N LEU A 72 -26.36 -23.18 18.53
CA LEU A 72 -25.29 -22.72 19.43
C LEU A 72 -23.91 -22.78 18.78
N ASN A 73 -23.79 -22.25 17.56
CA ASN A 73 -22.54 -22.12 16.84
C ASN A 73 -22.55 -20.83 16.01
N ALA A 74 -21.45 -20.54 15.31
CA ALA A 74 -21.26 -19.31 14.54
C ALA A 74 -20.91 -19.59 13.07
N GLU A 75 -21.25 -18.65 12.20
CA GLU A 75 -20.91 -18.71 10.78
C GLU A 75 -20.55 -17.35 10.14
N PHE A 76 -19.77 -17.45 9.08
CA PHE A 76 -19.61 -16.41 8.07
C PHE A 76 -20.03 -16.97 6.72
N PHE A 77 -21.00 -16.32 6.09
CA PHE A 77 -21.40 -16.60 4.71
C PHE A 77 -21.08 -15.39 3.83
N GLN A 78 -20.26 -15.58 2.79
CA GLN A 78 -19.84 -14.53 1.86
C GLN A 78 -19.31 -13.25 2.54
N SER A 79 -18.45 -13.41 3.53
CA SER A 79 -18.06 -12.33 4.43
C SER A 79 -16.54 -12.14 4.46
N TYR A 80 -16.08 -10.92 4.14
CA TYR A 80 -14.71 -10.45 4.41
C TYR A 80 -14.72 -9.77 5.78
N ASN A 81 -14.47 -10.53 6.86
CA ASN A 81 -14.66 -10.07 8.24
C ASN A 81 -13.88 -10.94 9.23
N SER A 82 -13.79 -10.49 10.47
CA SER A 82 -13.28 -11.26 11.62
C SER A 82 -14.30 -11.32 12.75
N ALA A 83 -14.37 -12.47 13.41
CA ALA A 83 -15.05 -12.67 14.68
C ALA A 83 -13.97 -12.94 15.72
N SER A 84 -13.70 -11.95 16.58
CA SER A 84 -12.56 -11.99 17.50
C SER A 84 -12.85 -11.33 18.83
N GLN A 85 -12.16 -11.80 19.87
CA GLN A 85 -12.14 -11.18 21.20
C GLN A 85 -10.75 -10.64 21.51
N ASN A 86 -10.68 -9.48 22.16
CA ASN A 86 -9.44 -9.02 22.76
C ASN A 86 -9.29 -9.65 24.15
N VAL A 87 -8.54 -10.74 24.24
CA VAL A 87 -8.33 -11.48 25.48
C VAL A 87 -7.28 -10.79 26.33
N LEU A 88 -7.71 -10.13 27.40
CA LEU A 88 -6.84 -9.37 28.31
C LEU A 88 -6.20 -10.26 29.38
N GLY A 89 -4.98 -9.92 29.80
CA GLY A 89 -4.38 -10.48 31.02
C GLY A 89 -3.82 -11.90 30.90
N LEU A 90 -3.38 -12.29 29.70
CA LEU A 90 -2.69 -13.57 29.54
C LEU A 90 -1.37 -13.56 30.33
N LYS A 91 -1.08 -14.68 30.98
CA LYS A 91 0.19 -14.91 31.65
C LYS A 91 1.29 -15.13 30.61
N ALA A 92 2.55 -14.79 30.91
CA ALA A 92 3.67 -15.20 30.08
C ALA A 92 3.76 -16.74 30.03
N GLY A 93 3.97 -17.27 28.82
CA GLY A 93 4.09 -18.70 28.59
C GLY A 93 3.54 -19.14 27.24
N HIS A 94 3.45 -20.45 27.06
CA HIS A 94 2.98 -21.06 25.81
C HIS A 94 1.50 -21.39 25.89
N TYR A 95 0.79 -20.99 24.85
CA TYR A 95 -0.64 -21.21 24.71
C TYR A 95 -0.95 -21.99 23.46
N LYS A 96 -2.10 -22.65 23.51
CA LYS A 96 -2.71 -23.34 22.38
C LYS A 96 -4.18 -22.96 22.30
N LEU A 97 -4.57 -22.34 21.19
CA LEU A 97 -5.97 -22.05 20.89
C LEU A 97 -6.47 -23.07 19.88
N THR A 98 -7.62 -23.67 20.16
CA THR A 98 -8.30 -24.59 19.24
C THR A 98 -9.72 -24.14 18.96
N VAL A 99 -10.25 -24.51 17.80
CA VAL A 99 -11.67 -24.34 17.45
C VAL A 99 -12.09 -25.46 16.52
N GLN A 100 -13.35 -25.90 16.63
CA GLN A 100 -13.92 -26.87 15.70
C GLN A 100 -14.68 -26.15 14.61
N GLY A 101 -14.20 -26.24 13.38
CA GLY A 101 -14.83 -25.53 12.27
C GLY A 101 -14.17 -25.78 10.93
N PHE A 102 -14.89 -25.43 9.88
CA PHE A 102 -14.42 -25.61 8.52
C PHE A 102 -14.63 -24.34 7.69
N HIS A 103 -14.01 -24.34 6.53
CA HIS A 103 -14.26 -23.41 5.44
C HIS A 103 -14.63 -24.17 4.15
N ARG A 104 -15.58 -23.62 3.40
CA ARG A 104 -15.96 -24.05 2.06
C ARG A 104 -15.67 -22.93 1.07
N ALA A 105 -14.77 -23.20 0.12
CA ALA A 105 -14.34 -22.25 -0.90
C ALA A 105 -15.36 -22.17 -2.07
N GLY A 106 -16.53 -21.60 -1.82
CA GLY A 106 -17.58 -21.38 -2.83
C GLY A 106 -18.80 -22.29 -2.66
N GLY A 107 -19.54 -22.56 -3.74
CA GLY A 107 -20.73 -23.42 -3.71
C GLY A 107 -20.38 -24.89 -3.47
N ASN A 108 -21.35 -25.70 -3.01
CA ASN A 108 -21.11 -27.13 -2.82
C ASN A 108 -20.80 -27.82 -4.16
N ASP A 109 -19.54 -28.23 -4.33
CA ASP A 109 -19.01 -28.87 -5.53
C ASP A 109 -18.77 -30.39 -5.34
N ASN A 110 -19.31 -30.95 -4.25
CA ASN A 110 -19.12 -32.34 -3.85
C ASN A 110 -17.64 -32.72 -3.62
N GLY A 111 -16.81 -31.75 -3.22
CA GLY A 111 -15.40 -31.93 -2.90
C GLY A 111 -14.49 -32.00 -4.13
N ALA A 112 -14.96 -31.56 -5.30
CA ALA A 112 -14.19 -31.64 -6.54
C ALA A 112 -12.87 -30.87 -6.45
N ALA A 113 -12.91 -29.61 -5.98
CA ALA A 113 -11.73 -28.78 -5.81
C ALA A 113 -10.78 -29.32 -4.72
N TYR A 114 -11.34 -29.83 -3.62
CA TYR A 114 -10.55 -30.44 -2.54
C TYR A 114 -9.78 -31.68 -3.03
N ASN A 115 -10.47 -32.59 -3.71
CA ASN A 115 -9.87 -33.82 -4.26
C ASN A 115 -8.84 -33.53 -5.37
N ALA A 116 -9.00 -32.41 -6.09
CA ALA A 116 -8.05 -31.94 -7.10
C ALA A 116 -6.85 -31.19 -6.50
N GLY A 117 -6.88 -30.86 -5.19
CA GLY A 117 -5.87 -30.02 -4.55
C GLY A 117 -5.92 -28.55 -4.97
N THR A 118 -7.01 -28.10 -5.60
CA THR A 118 -7.19 -26.74 -6.11
C THR A 118 -8.08 -25.87 -5.20
N GLU A 119 -8.51 -26.40 -4.06
CA GLU A 119 -9.33 -25.63 -3.11
C GLU A 119 -8.49 -24.56 -2.39
N VAL A 120 -8.98 -23.32 -2.40
CA VAL A 120 -8.33 -22.18 -1.74
C VAL A 120 -9.07 -21.83 -0.45
N ILE A 121 -8.46 -22.16 0.69
CA ILE A 121 -9.00 -21.77 2.00
C ILE A 121 -8.60 -20.33 2.34
N ASN A 122 -9.62 -19.47 2.50
CA ASN A 122 -9.46 -18.04 2.80
C ASN A 122 -9.96 -17.66 4.21
N ALA A 123 -10.15 -18.65 5.09
CA ALA A 123 -10.50 -18.42 6.49
C ALA A 123 -9.44 -19.01 7.43
N TYR A 124 -9.19 -18.31 8.53
CA TYR A 124 -8.07 -18.53 9.44
C TYR A 124 -8.53 -18.52 10.89
N LEU A 125 -8.03 -19.45 11.69
CA LEU A 125 -7.95 -19.31 13.15
C LEU A 125 -6.68 -18.51 13.47
N PHE A 126 -6.79 -17.48 14.30
CA PHE A 126 -5.64 -16.64 14.65
C PHE A 126 -5.58 -16.29 16.13
N ALA A 127 -4.36 -16.02 16.60
CA ALA A 127 -4.04 -15.41 17.89
C ALA A 127 -2.87 -14.44 17.68
N GLY A 128 -3.15 -13.14 17.70
CA GLY A 128 -2.19 -12.10 17.35
C GLY A 128 -1.69 -12.26 15.92
N LYS A 129 -0.37 -12.43 15.76
CA LYS A 129 0.27 -12.65 14.45
C LYS A 129 0.27 -14.12 14.00
N ASP A 130 0.01 -15.04 14.91
CA ASP A 130 0.06 -16.47 14.65
C ASP A 130 -1.30 -16.91 14.09
N SER A 131 -1.30 -17.68 13.00
CA SER A 131 -2.55 -18.12 12.36
C SER A 131 -2.40 -19.45 11.65
N VAL A 132 -3.53 -20.14 11.49
CA VAL A 132 -3.66 -21.38 10.69
C VAL A 132 -4.91 -21.30 9.82
N LYS A 133 -4.82 -21.82 8.59
CA LYS A 133 -5.99 -21.97 7.72
C LYS A 133 -6.98 -22.96 8.34
N LEU A 134 -8.28 -22.65 8.25
CA LEU A 134 -9.32 -23.59 8.66
C LEU A 134 -9.29 -24.85 7.79
N LYS A 135 -9.76 -25.96 8.36
CA LYS A 135 -9.96 -27.19 7.60
C LYS A 135 -11.02 -26.99 6.49
N SER A 136 -10.83 -27.68 5.38
CA SER A 136 -11.86 -27.77 4.34
C SER A 136 -13.10 -28.49 4.87
N LEU A 137 -14.29 -28.06 4.45
CA LEU A 137 -15.54 -28.82 4.63
C LEU A 137 -15.39 -30.27 4.14
N TYR A 138 -14.60 -30.49 3.10
CA TYR A 138 -14.43 -31.78 2.44
C TYR A 138 -13.31 -32.63 3.03
N SER A 139 -12.63 -32.15 4.08
CA SER A 139 -11.51 -32.86 4.72
C SER A 139 -11.92 -34.08 5.54
N GLU A 140 -13.19 -34.15 5.95
CA GLU A 140 -13.74 -35.30 6.66
C GLU A 140 -14.45 -36.26 5.69
N PRO A 141 -14.52 -37.58 5.99
CA PRO A 141 -15.23 -38.53 5.14
C PRO A 141 -16.73 -38.22 5.06
N ALA A 142 -17.30 -38.28 3.85
CA ALA A 142 -18.74 -38.08 3.65
C ALA A 142 -19.58 -39.12 4.41
N ASP A 143 -20.59 -38.66 5.15
CA ASP A 143 -21.55 -39.49 5.87
C ASP A 143 -22.99 -38.97 5.72
N ALA A 144 -23.74 -39.64 4.85
CA ALA A 144 -25.14 -39.32 4.56
C ALA A 144 -26.11 -39.62 5.72
N SER A 145 -25.64 -40.22 6.83
CA SER A 145 -26.46 -40.50 8.02
C SER A 145 -26.44 -39.38 9.07
N VAL A 146 -25.62 -38.34 8.89
CA VAL A 146 -25.65 -37.13 9.72
C VAL A 146 -26.84 -36.27 9.31
N ALA A 147 -27.52 -35.66 10.29
CA ALA A 147 -28.66 -34.78 10.02
C ALA A 147 -28.19 -33.48 9.33
N ASN A 148 -29.06 -32.91 8.49
CA ASN A 148 -28.82 -31.69 7.73
C ASN A 148 -27.46 -31.68 6.99
N GLN A 149 -27.29 -32.68 6.13
CA GLN A 149 -26.12 -32.82 5.26
C GLN A 149 -26.45 -32.50 3.80
N LEU A 150 -25.46 -32.04 3.05
CA LEU A 150 -25.50 -31.91 1.60
C LEU A 150 -24.34 -32.68 0.97
N ASN A 151 -24.68 -33.74 0.22
CA ASN A 151 -23.75 -34.70 -0.37
C ASN A 151 -22.87 -35.47 0.64
N GLY A 152 -23.33 -35.59 1.89
CA GLY A 152 -22.66 -36.30 2.96
C GLY A 152 -21.74 -35.44 3.82
N TRP A 153 -21.73 -34.13 3.65
CA TRP A 153 -21.01 -33.19 4.53
C TRP A 153 -21.99 -32.23 5.24
N PRO A 154 -21.58 -31.60 6.35
CA PRO A 154 -22.39 -30.62 7.06
C PRO A 154 -22.98 -29.55 6.13
N ASP A 155 -24.28 -29.28 6.24
CA ASP A 155 -24.94 -28.16 5.56
C ASP A 155 -25.59 -27.25 6.58
N GLY A 156 -25.28 -25.95 6.52
CA GLY A 156 -25.66 -24.97 7.54
C GLY A 156 -25.17 -25.28 8.97
N MET A 157 -25.55 -24.39 9.87
CA MET A 157 -25.25 -24.43 11.29
C MET A 157 -25.80 -25.68 12.00
N GLU A 158 -27.00 -26.14 11.62
CA GLU A 158 -27.58 -27.40 12.10
C GLU A 158 -26.70 -28.60 11.73
N GLY A 159 -26.19 -28.61 10.49
CA GLY A 159 -25.35 -29.68 9.98
C GLY A 159 -24.03 -29.78 10.71
N LEU A 160 -23.38 -28.65 11.02
CA LEU A 160 -22.14 -28.66 11.82
C LEU A 160 -22.41 -29.20 13.23
N ASN A 161 -23.44 -28.73 13.92
CA ASN A 161 -23.78 -29.21 15.26
C ASN A 161 -24.06 -30.73 15.26
N ALA A 162 -24.89 -31.21 14.33
CA ALA A 162 -25.16 -32.64 14.18
C ALA A 162 -23.89 -33.45 13.87
N TRP A 163 -22.97 -32.88 13.10
CA TRP A 163 -21.69 -33.49 12.80
C TRP A 163 -20.80 -33.60 14.02
N LEU A 164 -20.56 -32.50 14.75
CA LEU A 164 -19.72 -32.49 15.94
C LEU A 164 -20.31 -33.35 17.08
N THR A 165 -21.64 -33.44 17.18
CA THR A 165 -22.31 -34.37 18.10
C THR A 165 -21.93 -35.83 17.81
N LYS A 166 -21.82 -36.20 16.53
CA LYS A 166 -21.48 -37.56 16.11
C LYS A 166 -19.97 -37.81 16.07
N TYR A 167 -19.20 -36.79 15.70
CA TYR A 167 -17.76 -36.80 15.52
C TYR A 167 -17.12 -35.65 16.30
N PRO A 168 -16.95 -35.81 17.64
CA PRO A 168 -16.48 -34.73 18.51
C PRO A 168 -15.04 -34.27 18.25
N GLU A 169 -14.27 -34.96 17.41
CA GLU A 169 -12.88 -34.64 17.08
C GLU A 169 -12.73 -34.11 15.63
N SER A 170 -13.81 -34.11 14.84
CA SER A 170 -13.76 -33.64 13.45
C SER A 170 -13.58 -32.12 13.39
N TYR A 171 -12.98 -31.67 12.28
CA TYR A 171 -12.77 -30.24 12.00
C TYR A 171 -12.01 -29.46 13.08
N LEU A 172 -11.19 -30.11 13.92
CA LEU A 172 -10.34 -29.42 14.90
C LEU A 172 -9.22 -28.63 14.20
N ASN A 173 -9.14 -27.34 14.49
CA ASN A 173 -8.07 -26.42 14.08
C ASN A 173 -7.31 -25.97 15.32
N GLU A 174 -5.99 -25.78 15.19
CA GLU A 174 -5.10 -25.50 16.32
C GLU A 174 -4.05 -24.47 15.91
N VAL A 175 -3.89 -23.43 16.73
CA VAL A 175 -2.76 -22.49 16.65
C VAL A 175 -2.05 -22.44 18.00
N THR A 176 -0.72 -22.53 17.98
CA THR A 176 0.10 -22.34 19.18
C THR A 176 0.80 -20.98 19.11
N PHE A 177 0.87 -20.30 20.25
CA PHE A 177 1.45 -18.96 20.33
C PHE A 177 2.13 -18.76 21.69
N THR A 178 2.99 -17.75 21.78
CA THR A 178 3.75 -17.45 23.00
C THR A 178 3.45 -16.04 23.48
N VAL A 179 3.07 -15.93 24.75
CA VAL A 179 2.90 -14.66 25.44
C VAL A 179 4.19 -14.34 26.16
N GLN A 180 4.78 -13.17 25.86
CA GLN A 180 6.12 -12.81 26.34
C GLN A 180 6.12 -12.20 27.74
N GLN A 181 5.02 -11.58 28.16
CA GLN A 181 4.92 -10.85 29.43
C GLN A 181 3.56 -11.08 30.08
N ASP A 182 3.55 -11.26 31.40
CA ASP A 182 2.33 -11.32 32.22
C ASP A 182 1.48 -10.06 32.00
N GLY A 183 0.16 -10.24 31.86
CA GLY A 183 -0.79 -9.15 31.68
C GLY A 183 -1.02 -8.75 30.21
N SER A 184 -0.39 -9.42 29.24
CA SER A 184 -0.54 -9.07 27.82
C SER A 184 -1.96 -9.29 27.31
N GLY A 185 -2.45 -8.37 26.49
CA GLY A 185 -3.66 -8.55 25.67
C GLY A 185 -3.36 -9.31 24.37
N MET A 186 -4.29 -10.13 23.91
CA MET A 186 -4.18 -10.88 22.67
C MET A 186 -5.51 -10.90 21.92
N LEU A 187 -5.52 -10.33 20.71
CA LEU A 187 -6.65 -10.47 19.80
C LEU A 187 -6.65 -11.89 19.21
N MET A 188 -7.75 -12.63 19.36
CA MET A 188 -7.84 -13.99 18.82
C MET A 188 -9.25 -14.30 18.31
N GLY A 189 -9.34 -15.17 17.30
CA GLY A 189 -10.63 -15.57 16.73
C GLY A 189 -10.55 -16.18 15.32
N ILE A 190 -11.62 -16.05 14.56
CA ILE A 190 -11.70 -16.43 13.14
C ILE A 190 -11.66 -15.19 12.25
N ALA A 191 -10.86 -15.22 11.19
CA ALA A 191 -10.86 -14.22 10.12
C ALA A 191 -11.18 -14.87 8.78
N SER A 192 -11.93 -14.19 7.92
CA SER A 192 -12.18 -14.55 6.53
C SER A 192 -11.76 -13.40 5.62
N ASN A 193 -10.85 -13.68 4.68
CA ASN A 193 -10.27 -12.68 3.80
C ASN A 193 -10.92 -12.71 2.40
N THR A 194 -12.16 -13.18 2.29
CA THR A 194 -12.90 -13.20 1.03
C THR A 194 -14.40 -13.07 1.23
N ASN A 195 -15.05 -12.32 0.35
CA ASN A 195 -16.51 -12.28 0.20
C ASN A 195 -16.97 -13.01 -1.09
N ALA A 196 -16.12 -13.86 -1.67
CA ALA A 196 -16.44 -14.56 -2.91
C ALA A 196 -17.75 -15.36 -2.80
N GLY A 197 -18.47 -15.44 -3.93
CA GLY A 197 -19.80 -16.03 -3.96
C GLY A 197 -19.86 -17.44 -3.36
N LYS A 198 -20.82 -17.63 -2.44
CA LYS A 198 -21.14 -18.88 -1.71
C LYS A 198 -20.06 -19.41 -0.76
N THR A 199 -18.96 -18.68 -0.52
CA THR A 199 -18.00 -19.06 0.53
C THR A 199 -18.69 -19.12 1.88
N TRP A 200 -18.26 -20.07 2.69
CA TRP A 200 -18.92 -20.34 3.97
C TRP A 200 -17.93 -20.91 4.98
N SER A 201 -17.86 -20.30 6.15
CA SER A 201 -17.15 -20.83 7.31
C SER A 201 -18.16 -21.03 8.43
N CYS A 202 -18.08 -22.17 9.13
CA CYS A 202 -18.91 -22.44 10.30
C CYS A 202 -18.04 -23.07 11.38
N TRP A 203 -18.19 -22.62 12.62
CA TRP A 203 -17.32 -23.00 13.72
C TRP A 203 -18.01 -22.93 15.09
N ASP A 204 -17.42 -23.64 16.05
CA ASP A 204 -17.86 -23.73 17.44
C ASP A 204 -16.70 -24.21 18.35
N ASN A 205 -16.91 -24.20 19.67
CA ASN A 205 -16.07 -24.81 20.68
C ASN A 205 -14.62 -24.31 20.68
N PHE A 206 -14.45 -23.00 20.86
CA PHE A 206 -13.13 -22.47 21.16
C PHE A 206 -12.61 -23.03 22.48
N LYS A 207 -11.34 -23.43 22.49
CA LYS A 207 -10.62 -23.81 23.70
C LYS A 207 -9.26 -23.16 23.75
N LEU A 208 -8.94 -22.55 24.89
CA LEU A 208 -7.62 -22.00 25.16
C LEU A 208 -6.93 -22.85 26.23
N TYR A 209 -5.75 -23.33 25.89
CA TYR A 209 -4.91 -24.10 26.78
C TYR A 209 -3.64 -23.34 27.14
N PHE A 210 -3.21 -23.49 28.39
CA PHE A 210 -1.91 -23.03 28.89
C PHE A 210 -1.01 -24.23 29.20
N GLU A 211 0.26 -24.16 28.82
CA GLU A 211 1.25 -25.18 29.15
C GLU A 211 1.74 -25.00 30.61
N GLY A 212 1.41 -25.95 31.49
CA GLY A 212 1.78 -25.86 32.91
C GLY A 212 1.20 -26.96 33.81
N SER A 213 1.28 -26.76 35.13
CA SER A 213 0.71 -27.60 36.18
C SER A 213 -0.65 -27.09 36.68
N ALA A 214 -1.45 -27.94 37.34
CA ALA A 214 -2.76 -27.53 37.87
C ALA A 214 -2.70 -26.31 38.82
N PHE A 215 -1.58 -26.10 39.51
CA PHE A 215 -1.37 -24.88 40.31
C PHE A 215 -1.14 -23.65 39.42
N ASP A 216 -0.44 -23.79 38.30
CA ASP A 216 -0.25 -22.70 37.33
C ASP A 216 -1.60 -22.21 36.76
N ALA A 217 -2.59 -23.10 36.63
CA ALA A 217 -3.97 -22.75 36.24
C ALA A 217 -4.66 -21.82 37.26
N PHE A 218 -4.40 -22.01 38.55
CA PHE A 218 -4.91 -21.14 39.61
C PHE A 218 -4.15 -19.80 39.64
N SER A 219 -2.83 -19.84 39.48
CA SER A 219 -2.01 -18.61 39.35
C SER A 219 -2.42 -17.77 38.15
N VAL A 220 -2.81 -18.39 37.05
CA VAL A 220 -3.38 -17.74 35.86
C VAL A 220 -4.63 -16.90 36.20
N LYS A 221 -5.53 -17.41 37.04
CA LYS A 221 -6.72 -16.67 37.50
C LYS A 221 -6.37 -15.45 38.34
N ILE A 222 -5.34 -15.55 39.18
CA ILE A 222 -4.84 -14.43 39.99
C ILE A 222 -4.23 -13.36 39.09
N SER A 223 -3.38 -13.74 38.13
CA SER A 223 -2.77 -12.80 37.18
C SER A 223 -3.81 -12.08 36.30
N LYS A 224 -4.89 -12.76 35.92
CA LYS A 224 -6.04 -12.12 35.25
C LYS A 224 -6.69 -11.07 36.15
N LEU A 225 -6.96 -11.41 37.41
CA LEU A 225 -7.59 -10.47 38.36
C LEU A 225 -6.69 -9.26 38.67
N GLU A 226 -5.38 -9.46 38.77
CA GLU A 226 -4.38 -8.39 38.88
C GLU A 226 -4.45 -7.43 37.71
N THR A 227 -4.51 -7.96 36.48
CA THR A 227 -4.62 -7.14 35.27
C THR A 227 -5.92 -6.34 35.24
N LEU A 228 -7.03 -6.95 35.63
CA LEU A 228 -8.33 -6.27 35.68
C LEU A 228 -8.34 -5.18 36.75
N ARG A 229 -7.77 -5.43 37.94
CA ARG A 229 -7.56 -4.40 38.97
C ARG A 229 -6.80 -3.21 38.40
N ASP A 230 -5.65 -3.44 37.79
CA ASP A 230 -4.80 -2.37 37.26
C ASP A 230 -5.53 -1.57 36.15
N SER A 231 -6.36 -2.25 35.36
CA SER A 231 -7.23 -1.61 34.36
C SER A 231 -8.29 -0.73 35.01
N LEU A 232 -8.98 -1.21 36.05
CA LEU A 232 -9.96 -0.41 36.80
C LEU A 232 -9.30 0.80 37.49
N GLU A 233 -8.11 0.64 38.05
CA GLU A 233 -7.33 1.75 38.62
C GLU A 233 -6.97 2.80 37.56
N THR A 234 -6.57 2.36 36.37
CA THR A 234 -6.28 3.25 35.23
C THR A 234 -7.51 4.01 34.77
N LEU A 235 -8.68 3.37 34.80
CA LEU A 235 -9.98 3.99 34.51
C LEU A 235 -10.50 4.88 35.65
N GLY A 236 -9.77 4.97 36.77
CA GLY A 236 -10.16 5.78 37.92
C GLY A 236 -11.31 5.21 38.75
N ILE A 237 -11.63 3.92 38.61
CA ILE A 237 -12.71 3.26 39.34
C ILE A 237 -12.23 2.93 40.76
N ALA A 238 -12.75 3.66 41.75
CA ALA A 238 -12.27 3.60 43.14
C ALA A 238 -12.45 2.22 43.80
N SER A 239 -13.46 1.46 43.37
CA SER A 239 -13.76 0.12 43.88
C SER A 239 -12.76 -0.96 43.44
N ALA A 240 -11.77 -0.64 42.59
CA ALA A 240 -10.66 -1.54 42.26
C ALA A 240 -9.92 -2.07 43.51
N SER A 241 -9.93 -1.31 44.60
CA SER A 241 -9.35 -1.71 45.90
C SER A 241 -9.93 -3.00 46.48
N GLU A 242 -11.16 -3.40 46.12
CA GLU A 242 -11.73 -4.70 46.49
C GLU A 242 -10.94 -5.86 45.89
N LEU A 243 -10.48 -5.70 44.65
CA LEU A 243 -9.66 -6.71 43.97
C LEU A 243 -8.26 -6.78 44.56
N THR A 244 -7.68 -5.66 44.99
CA THR A 244 -6.40 -5.62 45.70
C THR A 244 -6.40 -6.56 46.91
N ALA A 245 -7.47 -6.52 47.71
CA ALA A 245 -7.61 -7.40 48.87
C ALA A 245 -7.69 -8.90 48.50
N LEU A 246 -8.30 -9.24 47.36
CA LEU A 246 -8.40 -10.61 46.87
C LEU A 246 -7.05 -11.10 46.29
N VAL A 247 -6.39 -10.27 45.48
CA VAL A 247 -5.08 -10.55 44.92
C VAL A 247 -4.06 -10.79 46.04
N GLU A 248 -3.98 -9.91 47.03
CA GLU A 248 -3.03 -10.07 48.15
C GLU A 248 -3.32 -11.34 48.96
N ARG A 249 -4.60 -11.64 49.19
CA ARG A 249 -5.01 -12.82 49.95
C ARG A 249 -4.63 -14.12 49.23
N TYR A 250 -5.03 -14.26 47.98
CA TYR A 250 -4.88 -15.52 47.22
C TYR A 250 -3.52 -15.64 46.52
N GLY A 251 -2.83 -14.53 46.24
CA GLY A 251 -1.45 -14.51 45.72
C GLY A 251 -0.42 -15.14 46.66
N SER A 252 -0.76 -15.33 47.94
CA SER A 252 0.07 -16.06 48.90
C SER A 252 0.00 -17.59 48.78
N TYR A 253 -0.92 -18.13 47.96
CA TYR A 253 -1.06 -19.58 47.73
C TYR A 253 0.12 -20.10 46.89
N ASN A 254 0.49 -21.36 47.09
CA ASN A 254 1.59 -22.02 46.38
C ASN A 254 1.26 -23.50 46.13
N GLU A 255 2.18 -24.25 45.51
CA GLU A 255 2.03 -25.68 45.19
C GLU A 255 1.69 -26.58 46.41
N ASN A 256 1.90 -26.11 47.64
CA ASN A 256 1.57 -26.85 48.87
C ASN A 256 0.20 -26.51 49.45
N THR A 257 -0.55 -25.57 48.85
CA THR A 257 -1.90 -25.22 49.30
C THR A 257 -2.88 -26.39 49.03
N PRO A 258 -3.75 -26.77 49.98
CA PRO A 258 -4.70 -27.86 49.77
C PRO A 258 -5.65 -27.61 48.59
N GLU A 259 -5.92 -28.65 47.78
CA GLU A 259 -6.82 -28.57 46.61
C GLU A 259 -8.22 -28.05 46.96
N GLU A 260 -8.77 -28.41 48.14
CA GLU A 260 -10.07 -27.91 48.60
C GLU A 260 -10.06 -26.39 48.86
N GLU A 261 -8.93 -25.82 49.30
CA GLU A 261 -8.77 -24.37 49.50
C GLU A 261 -8.60 -23.64 48.17
N ILE A 262 -7.85 -24.22 47.21
CA ILE A 262 -7.70 -23.71 45.84
C ILE A 262 -9.06 -23.70 45.11
N ALA A 263 -9.85 -24.77 45.27
CA ALA A 263 -11.17 -24.86 44.66
C ALA A 263 -12.14 -23.81 45.22
N ALA A 264 -12.15 -23.60 46.54
CA ALA A 264 -12.97 -22.57 47.17
C ALA A 264 -12.55 -21.14 46.77
N ALA A 265 -11.24 -20.89 46.67
CA ALA A 265 -10.71 -19.61 46.20
C ALA A 265 -11.04 -19.35 44.73
N SER A 266 -11.00 -20.38 43.89
CA SER A 266 -11.28 -20.27 42.45
C SER A 266 -12.70 -19.73 42.18
N VAL A 267 -13.70 -20.20 42.93
CA VAL A 267 -15.09 -19.71 42.80
C VAL A 267 -15.19 -18.21 43.11
N ILE A 268 -14.51 -17.76 44.16
CA ILE A 268 -14.50 -16.34 44.56
C ILE A 268 -13.80 -15.50 43.49
N LEU A 269 -12.66 -15.97 42.97
CA LEU A 269 -11.91 -15.27 41.92
C LEU A 269 -12.73 -15.16 40.63
N GLU A 270 -13.44 -16.21 40.23
CA GLU A 270 -14.28 -16.22 39.02
C GLU A 270 -15.42 -15.20 39.08
N GLU A 271 -16.18 -15.15 40.19
CA GLU A 271 -17.26 -14.18 40.37
C GLU A 271 -16.76 -12.73 40.30
N ASN A 272 -15.61 -12.44 40.93
CA ASN A 272 -15.01 -11.11 40.91
C ASN A 272 -14.36 -10.78 39.57
N THR A 273 -13.78 -11.76 38.87
CA THR A 273 -13.22 -11.58 37.52
C THR A 273 -14.29 -11.18 36.53
N ALA A 274 -15.45 -11.86 36.54
CA ALA A 274 -16.56 -11.52 35.66
C ALA A 274 -17.11 -10.11 35.91
N THR A 275 -17.28 -9.74 37.18
CA THR A 275 -17.71 -8.39 37.58
C THR A 275 -16.71 -7.33 37.15
N ALA A 276 -15.42 -7.54 37.45
CA ALA A 276 -14.35 -6.61 37.10
C ALA A 276 -14.19 -6.44 35.58
N LEU A 277 -14.33 -7.52 34.81
CA LEU A 277 -14.29 -7.45 33.34
C LEU A 277 -15.44 -6.60 32.79
N GLY A 278 -16.66 -6.81 33.26
CA GLY A 278 -17.82 -5.98 32.88
C GLY A 278 -17.61 -4.50 33.20
N LEU A 279 -17.04 -4.21 34.37
CA LEU A 279 -16.69 -2.85 34.78
C LEU A 279 -15.56 -2.24 33.95
N CYS A 280 -14.55 -3.01 33.53
CA CYS A 280 -13.51 -2.50 32.63
C CYS A 280 -14.12 -2.04 31.30
N THR A 281 -15.00 -2.86 30.73
CA THR A 281 -15.66 -2.55 29.44
C THR A 281 -16.56 -1.31 29.57
N LYS A 282 -17.45 -1.29 30.57
CA LYS A 282 -18.38 -0.18 30.79
C LYS A 282 -17.70 1.09 31.30
N GLY A 283 -16.64 0.94 32.09
CA GLY A 283 -15.78 2.04 32.53
C GLY A 283 -15.08 2.72 31.37
N ALA A 284 -14.52 1.94 30.43
CA ALA A 284 -13.92 2.48 29.22
C ALA A 284 -14.95 3.23 28.35
N GLU A 285 -16.16 2.68 28.19
CA GLU A 285 -17.27 3.33 27.49
C GLU A 285 -17.64 4.67 28.14
N LEU A 286 -17.83 4.70 29.47
CA LEU A 286 -18.17 5.92 30.19
C LEU A 286 -17.07 6.99 30.08
N ILE A 287 -15.80 6.59 30.21
CA ILE A 287 -14.65 7.51 30.09
C ILE A 287 -14.58 8.11 28.67
N ALA A 288 -14.83 7.31 27.63
CA ALA A 288 -14.88 7.81 26.26
C ALA A 288 -16.02 8.83 26.06
N SER A 289 -17.21 8.54 26.59
CA SER A 289 -18.34 9.48 26.57
C SER A 289 -18.03 10.78 27.33
N MET A 290 -17.36 10.69 28.49
CA MET A 290 -16.92 11.86 29.26
C MET A 290 -15.88 12.69 28.51
N ALA A 291 -14.93 12.05 27.82
CA ALA A 291 -13.93 12.75 27.03
C ALA A 291 -14.58 13.59 25.92
N LYS A 292 -15.53 13.01 25.17
CA LYS A 292 -16.31 13.72 24.14
C LYS A 292 -17.10 14.90 24.71
N ALA A 293 -17.78 14.70 25.84
CA ALA A 293 -18.51 15.78 26.51
C ALA A 293 -17.59 16.92 26.97
N THR A 294 -16.41 16.59 27.49
CA THR A 294 -15.41 17.56 27.98
C THR A 294 -14.79 18.38 26.85
N GLU A 295 -14.52 17.75 25.71
CA GLU A 295 -14.08 18.45 24.50
C GLU A 295 -15.13 19.45 24.02
N LEU A 296 -16.39 19.02 23.94
CA LEU A 296 -17.50 19.88 23.55
C LEU A 296 -17.68 21.06 24.52
N LEU A 297 -17.54 20.84 25.83
CA LEU A 297 -17.55 21.89 26.84
C LEU A 297 -16.41 22.91 26.64
N THR A 298 -15.23 22.44 26.25
CA THR A 298 -14.07 23.31 25.98
C THR A 298 -14.36 24.23 24.79
N GLN A 299 -14.95 23.69 23.72
CA GLN A 299 -15.37 24.45 22.54
C GLN A 299 -16.52 25.43 22.84
N MET A 300 -17.40 25.12 23.79
CA MET A 300 -18.39 26.08 24.29
C MET A 300 -17.73 27.21 25.11
N GLU A 301 -16.66 26.90 25.84
CA GLU A 301 -15.94 27.85 26.71
C GLU A 301 -15.04 28.83 25.97
N ASP A 302 -14.38 28.38 24.91
CA ASP A 302 -13.51 29.21 24.08
C ASP A 302 -14.28 30.05 23.05
N GLY A 303 -15.59 29.83 22.91
CA GLY A 303 -16.48 30.56 22.01
C GLY A 303 -16.57 29.97 20.61
N THR A 304 -15.97 28.81 20.34
CA THR A 304 -16.18 28.04 19.10
C THR A 304 -17.66 27.73 18.91
N TYR A 305 -18.33 27.27 19.98
CA TYR A 305 -19.77 27.08 20.02
C TYR A 305 -20.46 28.09 20.93
N ASN A 306 -21.21 28.99 20.31
CA ASN A 306 -22.03 29.95 21.04
C ASN A 306 -23.31 29.26 21.51
N VAL A 307 -23.36 28.87 22.78
CA VAL A 307 -24.54 28.26 23.43
C VAL A 307 -24.97 29.06 24.64
N THR A 308 -26.14 28.75 25.22
CA THR A 308 -26.56 29.35 26.49
C THR A 308 -25.81 28.72 27.67
N ASP A 309 -25.65 29.49 28.75
CA ASP A 309 -25.05 28.99 30.01
C ASP A 309 -25.77 27.74 30.53
N ALA A 310 -27.08 27.63 30.26
CA ALA A 310 -27.89 26.51 30.72
C ALA A 310 -27.59 25.20 29.95
N VAL A 311 -27.42 25.25 28.62
CA VAL A 311 -26.98 24.07 27.82
C VAL A 311 -25.61 23.59 28.30
N LYS A 312 -24.70 24.53 28.55
CA LYS A 312 -23.37 24.23 29.09
C LYS A 312 -23.47 23.58 30.48
N GLN A 313 -24.32 24.10 31.36
CA GLN A 313 -24.50 23.56 32.71
C GLN A 313 -25.06 22.13 32.71
N GLU A 314 -26.00 21.81 31.83
CA GLU A 314 -26.55 20.44 31.73
C GLU A 314 -25.46 19.41 31.37
N LEU A 315 -24.57 19.76 30.44
CA LEU A 315 -23.46 18.89 30.06
C LEU A 315 -22.41 18.77 31.18
N GLN A 316 -22.12 19.86 31.90
CA GLN A 316 -21.25 19.84 33.09
C GLN A 316 -21.81 18.96 34.22
N ASP A 317 -23.12 19.05 34.48
CA ASP A 317 -23.80 18.26 35.51
C ASP A 317 -23.78 16.76 35.18
N ALA A 318 -23.91 16.41 33.89
CA ALA A 318 -23.76 15.03 33.42
C ALA A 318 -22.33 14.50 33.66
N VAL A 319 -21.30 15.27 33.28
CA VAL A 319 -19.88 14.95 33.55
C VAL A 319 -19.66 14.71 35.04
N GLY A 320 -20.12 15.61 35.90
CA GLY A 320 -20.01 15.45 37.35
C GLY A 320 -20.72 14.20 37.88
N THR A 321 -21.90 13.87 37.34
CA THR A 321 -22.62 12.65 37.72
C THR A 321 -21.85 11.38 37.37
N ALA A 322 -21.25 11.32 36.17
CA ALA A 322 -20.43 10.19 35.76
C ALA A 322 -19.16 10.04 36.60
N GLU A 323 -18.50 11.15 36.96
CA GLU A 323 -17.37 11.10 37.88
C GLU A 323 -17.74 10.51 39.24
N GLU A 324 -18.93 10.83 39.77
CA GLU A 324 -19.39 10.28 41.04
C GLU A 324 -19.69 8.78 40.95
N VAL A 325 -20.17 8.28 39.80
CA VAL A 325 -20.34 6.84 39.55
C VAL A 325 -19.00 6.10 39.65
N LEU A 326 -17.93 6.64 39.04
CA LEU A 326 -16.59 6.05 39.09
C LEU A 326 -15.99 6.04 40.51
N LYS A 327 -16.43 6.96 41.37
CA LYS A 327 -15.97 7.10 42.77
C LYS A 327 -16.78 6.26 43.77
N LEU A 328 -17.80 5.50 43.33
CA LEU A 328 -18.57 4.64 44.23
C LEU A 328 -17.67 3.61 44.92
N SER A 329 -17.99 3.31 46.18
CA SER A 329 -17.07 2.62 47.08
C SER A 329 -17.01 1.11 46.84
N THR A 330 -18.00 0.53 46.15
CA THR A 330 -18.02 -0.91 45.86
C THR A 330 -18.23 -1.25 44.39
N MET A 331 -17.67 -2.35 43.91
CA MET A 331 -17.82 -2.81 42.52
C MET A 331 -19.29 -3.06 42.17
N LYS A 332 -20.06 -3.53 43.15
CA LYS A 332 -21.51 -3.72 43.00
C LYS A 332 -22.24 -2.40 42.76
N GLU A 333 -21.97 -1.36 43.55
CA GLU A 333 -22.59 -0.05 43.38
C GLU A 333 -22.23 0.57 42.02
N VAL A 334 -20.97 0.43 41.57
CA VAL A 334 -20.57 0.88 40.23
C VAL A 334 -21.34 0.12 39.16
N THR A 335 -21.41 -1.22 39.26
CA THR A 335 -22.11 -2.07 38.28
C THR A 335 -23.59 -1.69 38.15
N GLU A 336 -24.25 -1.37 39.26
CA GLU A 336 -25.66 -0.98 39.28
C GLU A 336 -25.92 0.44 38.73
N ALA A 337 -24.91 1.33 38.70
CA ALA A 337 -25.06 2.72 38.31
C ALA A 337 -24.42 3.11 36.97
N ILE A 338 -23.48 2.31 36.46
CA ILE A 338 -22.64 2.70 35.31
C ILE A 338 -23.42 2.84 34.00
N ASP A 339 -24.38 1.96 33.73
CA ASP A 339 -25.21 2.05 32.52
C ASP A 339 -26.12 3.29 32.53
N ASP A 340 -26.66 3.65 33.71
CA ASP A 340 -27.44 4.89 33.88
C ASP A 340 -26.55 6.13 33.67
N GLY A 341 -25.30 6.09 34.16
CA GLY A 341 -24.29 7.12 33.94
C GLY A 341 -23.94 7.31 32.46
N ILE A 342 -23.71 6.22 31.73
CA ILE A 342 -23.47 6.23 30.27
C ILE A 342 -24.67 6.83 29.54
N THR A 343 -25.88 6.38 29.88
CA THR A 343 -27.13 6.84 29.26
C THR A 343 -27.32 8.35 29.48
N ALA A 344 -27.11 8.83 30.70
CA ALA A 344 -27.21 10.25 31.03
C ALA A 344 -26.18 11.08 30.25
N MET A 345 -24.93 10.60 30.16
CA MET A 345 -23.85 11.28 29.43
C MET A 345 -24.17 11.41 27.94
N ASN A 346 -24.56 10.31 27.31
CA ASN A 346 -24.84 10.25 25.89
C ASN A 346 -26.06 11.11 25.54
N THR A 347 -27.07 11.15 26.43
CA THR A 347 -28.25 12.01 26.28
C THR A 347 -27.87 13.48 26.35
N ALA A 348 -27.12 13.91 27.38
CA ALA A 348 -26.69 15.30 27.53
C ALA A 348 -25.82 15.76 26.35
N THR A 349 -24.90 14.91 25.91
CA THR A 349 -24.05 15.18 24.73
C THR A 349 -24.89 15.32 23.47
N SER A 350 -25.85 14.44 23.25
CA SER A 350 -26.73 14.48 22.07
C SER A 350 -27.61 15.74 22.06
N ASN A 351 -28.15 16.14 23.22
CA ASN A 351 -28.92 17.38 23.36
C ASN A 351 -28.08 18.62 23.05
N ALA A 352 -26.85 18.67 23.56
CA ALA A 352 -25.93 19.76 23.29
C ALA A 352 -25.58 19.86 21.79
N VAL A 353 -25.26 18.74 21.15
CA VAL A 353 -24.97 18.68 19.70
C VAL A 353 -26.19 19.10 18.87
N ALA A 354 -27.40 18.66 19.25
CA ALA A 354 -28.65 19.07 18.60
C ALA A 354 -28.87 20.58 18.71
N TYR A 355 -28.64 21.17 19.90
CA TYR A 355 -28.74 22.61 20.10
C TYR A 355 -27.72 23.37 19.25
N ILE A 356 -26.45 22.96 19.25
CA ILE A 356 -25.38 23.58 18.45
C ILE A 356 -25.78 23.62 16.97
N SER A 357 -26.22 22.48 16.44
CA SER A 357 -26.53 22.30 15.03
C SER A 357 -27.74 23.14 14.61
N LEU A 358 -28.82 23.13 15.39
CA LEU A 358 -30.04 23.91 15.13
C LEU A 358 -29.84 25.42 15.33
N SER A 359 -29.11 25.82 16.37
CA SER A 359 -28.89 27.23 16.68
C SER A 359 -28.03 27.95 15.64
N TYR A 360 -27.19 27.23 14.89
CA TYR A 360 -26.29 27.79 13.89
C TYR A 360 -27.02 28.70 12.87
N SER A 361 -28.10 28.22 12.27
CA SER A 361 -28.88 29.01 11.28
C SER A 361 -29.45 30.29 11.88
N LEU A 362 -29.91 30.25 13.14
CA LEU A 362 -30.39 31.42 13.88
C LEU A 362 -29.25 32.42 14.15
N GLN A 363 -28.09 31.92 14.56
CA GLN A 363 -26.91 32.76 14.80
C GLN A 363 -26.47 33.48 13.54
N LYS A 364 -26.44 32.78 12.39
CA LYS A 364 -26.08 33.38 11.10
C LYS A 364 -27.11 34.40 10.62
N ALA A 365 -28.42 34.09 10.73
CA ALA A 365 -29.47 35.05 10.40
C ALA A 365 -29.39 36.32 11.26
N LYS A 366 -29.14 36.15 12.57
CA LYS A 366 -28.97 37.28 13.50
C LYS A 366 -27.71 38.08 13.20
N ALA A 367 -26.58 37.43 12.95
CA ALA A 367 -25.31 38.10 12.63
C ALA A 367 -25.43 38.92 11.33
N LEU A 368 -26.14 38.39 10.33
CA LEU A 368 -26.46 39.13 9.11
C LEU A 368 -27.34 40.35 9.40
N ALA A 369 -28.38 40.19 10.21
CA ALA A 369 -29.25 41.30 10.62
C ALA A 369 -28.50 42.39 11.38
N ASP A 370 -27.58 41.99 12.27
CA ASP A 370 -26.71 42.90 13.02
C ASP A 370 -25.73 43.63 12.08
N ARG A 371 -25.19 42.95 11.07
CA ARG A 371 -24.28 43.53 10.06
C ARG A 371 -24.98 44.54 9.16
N ILE A 372 -26.23 44.28 8.77
CA ILE A 372 -27.06 45.23 8.00
C ILE A 372 -27.42 46.45 8.87
N GLY A 373 -27.79 46.19 10.14
CA GLY A 373 -28.19 47.20 11.11
C GLY A 373 -29.67 47.60 11.00
N GLY A 374 -30.23 48.14 12.08
CA GLY A 374 -31.59 48.70 12.12
C GLY A 374 -32.74 47.69 12.26
N LEU A 375 -32.46 46.38 12.34
CA LEU A 375 -33.47 45.31 12.38
C LEU A 375 -33.84 44.83 13.81
N ALA A 376 -33.16 45.31 14.84
CA ALA A 376 -33.32 44.81 16.22
C ALA A 376 -34.74 44.95 16.81
N GLU A 377 -35.54 45.91 16.30
CA GLU A 377 -36.91 46.13 16.76
C GLU A 377 -37.97 45.29 16.02
N THR A 378 -37.59 44.57 14.96
CA THR A 378 -38.49 43.69 14.22
C THR A 378 -38.90 42.49 15.07
N GLU A 379 -40.14 42.00 14.86
CA GLU A 379 -40.63 40.79 15.56
C GLU A 379 -39.81 39.55 15.20
N ALA A 380 -39.36 39.45 13.94
CA ALA A 380 -38.51 38.36 13.48
C ALA A 380 -37.17 38.31 14.23
N TYR A 381 -36.50 39.46 14.41
CA TYR A 381 -35.26 39.53 15.18
C TYR A 381 -35.47 39.15 16.65
N LYS A 382 -36.52 39.68 17.28
CA LYS A 382 -36.86 39.37 18.67
C LYS A 382 -37.15 37.89 18.86
N LYS A 383 -37.83 37.24 17.91
CA LYS A 383 -38.10 35.79 17.97
C LYS A 383 -36.84 34.95 17.86
N VAL A 384 -35.92 35.30 16.95
CA VAL A 384 -34.61 34.65 16.84
C VAL A 384 -33.80 34.80 18.14
N ALA A 385 -33.80 36.00 18.73
CA ALA A 385 -33.12 36.26 20.01
C ALA A 385 -33.74 35.49 21.19
N GLU A 386 -35.07 35.31 21.21
CA GLU A 386 -35.77 34.49 22.20
C GLU A 386 -35.36 33.01 22.09
N LEU A 387 -35.36 32.46 20.87
CA LEU A 387 -34.96 31.07 20.64
C LEU A 387 -33.49 30.83 20.99
N LEU A 388 -32.58 31.74 20.63
CA LEU A 388 -31.17 31.63 21.00
C LEU A 388 -30.92 31.74 22.51
N ALA A 389 -31.92 32.13 23.30
CA ALA A 389 -31.86 32.16 24.76
C ALA A 389 -32.53 30.94 25.42
N SER A 390 -33.10 30.01 24.66
CA SER A 390 -33.68 28.77 25.20
C SER A 390 -32.62 27.70 25.50
N THR A 391 -33.02 26.64 26.19
CA THR A 391 -32.20 25.46 26.45
C THR A 391 -32.41 24.35 25.42
N GLU A 392 -33.59 24.30 24.82
CA GLU A 392 -33.95 23.33 23.80
C GLU A 392 -34.49 24.03 22.57
N LEU A 393 -34.22 23.46 21.40
CA LEU A 393 -34.66 23.96 20.11
C LEU A 393 -35.46 22.89 19.37
N VAL A 394 -36.53 23.33 18.72
CA VAL A 394 -37.34 22.50 17.82
C VAL A 394 -37.08 22.96 16.41
N TYR A 395 -36.79 22.01 15.51
CA TYR A 395 -36.40 22.28 14.12
C TYR A 395 -37.39 23.20 13.39
N ASP A 396 -38.70 22.93 13.46
CA ASP A 396 -39.71 23.71 12.73
C ASP A 396 -39.74 25.19 13.17
N ASP A 397 -39.63 25.45 14.48
CA ASP A 397 -39.58 26.81 15.03
C ASP A 397 -38.31 27.55 14.61
N VAL A 398 -37.18 26.85 14.60
CA VAL A 398 -35.88 27.35 14.15
C VAL A 398 -35.92 27.73 12.67
N ALA A 399 -36.42 26.83 11.82
CA ALA A 399 -36.50 27.04 10.37
C ALA A 399 -37.42 28.22 10.03
N LEU A 400 -38.59 28.31 10.65
CA LEU A 400 -39.54 29.41 10.46
C LEU A 400 -38.97 30.75 10.94
N ALA A 401 -38.31 30.79 12.10
CA ALA A 401 -37.73 32.03 12.63
C ALA A 401 -36.55 32.52 11.78
N ALA A 402 -35.67 31.63 11.33
CA ALA A 402 -34.57 31.96 10.42
C ALA A 402 -35.10 32.52 9.09
N GLN A 403 -36.09 31.85 8.47
CA GLN A 403 -36.73 32.29 7.23
C GLN A 403 -37.36 33.69 7.37
N ALA A 404 -38.10 33.93 8.45
CA ALA A 404 -38.74 35.23 8.71
C ALA A 404 -37.70 36.37 8.85
N LEU A 405 -36.60 36.13 9.56
CA LEU A 405 -35.54 37.13 9.71
C LEU A 405 -34.75 37.33 8.42
N ASN A 406 -34.50 36.28 7.64
CA ASN A 406 -33.87 36.39 6.33
C ASN A 406 -34.69 37.25 5.36
N ALA A 407 -36.02 37.18 5.41
CA ALA A 407 -36.89 38.02 4.59
C ALA A 407 -36.75 39.53 4.92
N GLU A 408 -36.67 39.87 6.21
CA GLU A 408 -36.39 41.23 6.68
C GLU A 408 -34.97 41.67 6.26
N CYS A 409 -33.97 40.81 6.43
CA CYS A 409 -32.59 41.06 5.99
C CYS A 409 -32.55 41.34 4.49
N ARG A 410 -33.17 40.49 3.67
CA ARG A 410 -33.18 40.63 2.22
C ARG A 410 -33.83 41.93 1.75
N THR A 411 -34.88 42.38 2.46
CA THR A 411 -35.55 43.66 2.19
C THR A 411 -34.65 44.85 2.53
N ALA A 412 -33.81 44.71 3.56
CA ALA A 412 -32.90 45.75 4.03
C ALA A 412 -31.54 45.79 3.31
N MET A 413 -31.18 44.75 2.53
CA MET A 413 -29.95 44.73 1.72
C MET A 413 -29.99 45.76 0.58
N THR A 414 -29.33 46.90 0.77
CA THR A 414 -29.18 47.92 -0.27
C THR A 414 -27.99 47.64 -1.19
N PRO A 415 -27.93 48.23 -2.40
CA PRO A 415 -26.74 48.16 -3.24
C PRO A 415 -25.46 48.63 -2.52
N GLU A 416 -25.55 49.65 -1.67
CA GLU A 416 -24.40 50.12 -0.88
C GLU A 416 -23.92 49.06 0.11
N PHE A 417 -24.83 48.34 0.78
CA PHE A 417 -24.48 47.23 1.67
C PHE A 417 -23.80 46.10 0.89
N LEU A 418 -24.38 45.68 -0.24
CA LEU A 418 -23.82 44.60 -1.07
C LEU A 418 -22.45 44.98 -1.65
N SER A 419 -22.22 46.26 -1.94
CA SER A 419 -20.90 46.74 -2.42
C SER A 419 -19.77 46.64 -1.39
N THR A 420 -20.08 46.33 -0.13
CA THR A 420 -19.06 46.09 0.92
C THR A 420 -18.48 44.68 0.90
N ALA A 421 -19.05 43.78 0.09
CA ALA A 421 -18.55 42.43 -0.08
C ALA A 421 -17.32 42.41 -1.00
N SER A 422 -16.38 41.52 -0.70
CA SER A 422 -15.21 41.20 -1.53
C SER A 422 -14.77 39.78 -1.24
N ASP A 423 -13.79 39.27 -2.01
CA ASP A 423 -13.20 37.95 -1.77
C ASP A 423 -12.65 37.81 -0.32
N ASP A 424 -11.98 38.85 0.19
CA ASP A 424 -11.45 38.90 1.57
C ASP A 424 -12.50 39.17 2.66
N ASN A 425 -13.69 39.65 2.29
CA ASN A 425 -14.73 40.04 3.25
C ASN A 425 -16.13 39.73 2.69
N PRO A 426 -16.44 38.45 2.45
CA PRO A 426 -17.71 38.07 1.88
C PRO A 426 -18.87 38.36 2.84
N ILE A 427 -20.09 38.45 2.31
CA ILE A 427 -21.31 38.45 3.11
C ILE A 427 -21.77 37.00 3.26
N GLU A 428 -21.73 36.48 4.48
CA GLU A 428 -22.22 35.14 4.79
C GLU A 428 -23.75 35.10 4.73
N LEU A 429 -24.30 34.30 3.82
CA LEU A 429 -25.73 34.08 3.60
C LEU A 429 -26.14 32.63 3.91
N THR A 430 -25.34 31.88 4.66
CA THR A 430 -25.61 30.47 5.03
C THR A 430 -27.00 30.25 5.61
N SER A 431 -27.56 31.20 6.36
CA SER A 431 -28.92 31.07 6.93
C SER A 431 -30.03 30.96 5.88
N PHE A 432 -29.76 31.27 4.60
CA PHE A 432 -30.70 31.13 3.49
C PHE A 432 -30.79 29.69 2.98
N ILE A 433 -29.81 28.83 3.32
CA ILE A 433 -29.91 27.39 3.12
C ILE A 433 -30.84 26.84 4.20
N VAL A 434 -31.86 26.08 3.82
CA VAL A 434 -32.69 25.36 4.79
C VAL A 434 -31.93 24.11 5.23
N ASN A 435 -31.76 23.95 6.54
CA ASN A 435 -31.08 22.82 7.15
C ASN A 435 -29.60 22.63 6.72
N PRO A 436 -28.73 23.65 6.92
CA PRO A 436 -27.35 23.63 6.43
C PRO A 436 -26.42 22.65 7.17
N ASN A 437 -26.81 22.20 8.37
CA ASN A 437 -26.10 21.20 9.18
C ASN A 437 -26.92 19.89 9.32
N VAL A 438 -27.75 19.59 8.32
CA VAL A 438 -28.50 18.33 8.14
C VAL A 438 -29.06 17.70 9.44
N PHE A 439 -30.09 18.32 10.00
CA PHE A 439 -30.86 17.75 11.10
C PHE A 439 -32.01 16.88 10.60
N GLN A 440 -32.10 15.64 11.07
CA GLN A 440 -33.15 14.67 10.73
C GLN A 440 -34.28 14.67 11.78
N THR A 441 -35.52 14.80 11.34
CA THR A 441 -36.71 14.94 12.23
C THR A 441 -37.60 13.70 12.27
N VAL A 442 -37.42 12.76 11.33
CA VAL A 442 -38.29 11.58 11.20
C VAL A 442 -37.53 10.25 11.24
N SER A 443 -37.08 9.77 10.10
CA SER A 443 -36.25 8.57 9.96
C SER A 443 -35.20 8.87 8.91
N GLU A 444 -34.04 8.30 9.13
CA GLU A 444 -32.90 8.21 8.23
C GLU A 444 -33.22 7.65 6.84
N MET A 445 -34.35 6.94 6.69
CA MET A 445 -34.85 6.45 5.41
C MET A 445 -35.76 7.45 4.67
N ALA A 446 -35.99 8.64 5.24
CA ALA A 446 -36.69 9.73 4.58
C ALA A 446 -35.70 10.87 4.27
N PRO A 447 -35.87 11.59 3.15
CA PRO A 447 -35.08 12.79 2.86
C PRO A 447 -35.20 13.79 4.02
N PRO A 448 -34.07 14.37 4.50
CA PRO A 448 -34.12 15.36 5.57
C PRO A 448 -34.84 16.62 5.11
N SER A 449 -35.54 17.29 6.04
CA SER A 449 -36.31 18.50 5.73
C SER A 449 -35.46 19.56 5.01
N GLY A 450 -35.99 20.08 3.90
CA GLY A 450 -35.32 21.07 3.04
C GLY A 450 -34.49 20.47 1.90
N TRP A 451 -34.24 19.16 1.89
CA TRP A 451 -33.43 18.49 0.88
C TRP A 451 -34.28 17.61 -0.04
N ASP A 452 -34.14 17.81 -1.35
CA ASP A 452 -34.68 16.93 -2.39
C ASP A 452 -33.61 15.91 -2.74
N CYS A 453 -33.88 14.64 -2.43
CA CYS A 453 -32.91 13.56 -2.54
C CYS A 453 -33.37 12.53 -3.55
N ASP A 454 -32.67 12.45 -4.68
CA ASP A 454 -32.74 11.35 -5.63
C ASP A 454 -31.53 10.42 -5.42
N LYS A 455 -31.80 9.15 -5.13
CA LYS A 455 -30.74 8.14 -4.95
C LYS A 455 -30.21 7.57 -6.25
N GLY A 456 -30.82 7.91 -7.39
CA GLY A 456 -30.45 7.33 -8.68
C GLY A 456 -30.54 5.81 -8.62
N ALA A 457 -29.44 5.12 -8.96
CA ALA A 457 -29.38 3.67 -8.94
C ALA A 457 -29.01 3.06 -7.57
N ALA A 458 -28.73 3.89 -6.56
CA ALA A 458 -28.14 3.42 -5.30
C ALA A 458 -29.10 2.47 -4.58
N ASP A 459 -28.56 1.35 -4.10
CA ASP A 459 -29.33 0.29 -3.44
C ASP A 459 -29.36 0.42 -1.90
N GLY A 460 -28.70 1.44 -1.34
CA GLY A 460 -28.82 1.83 0.06
C GLY A 460 -30.13 2.54 0.39
N THR A 461 -30.72 2.25 1.57
CA THR A 461 -32.02 2.79 1.99
C THR A 461 -31.92 4.09 2.80
N TRP A 462 -30.74 4.48 3.26
CA TRP A 462 -30.50 5.68 4.08
C TRP A 462 -30.22 6.97 3.27
N TYR A 463 -30.85 8.07 3.65
CA TYR A 463 -30.57 9.42 3.15
C TYR A 463 -29.66 10.21 4.09
N THR A 464 -29.56 9.77 5.35
CA THR A 464 -28.70 10.35 6.36
C THR A 464 -27.89 9.29 7.09
N SER A 465 -26.75 9.65 7.68
CA SER A 465 -25.74 8.74 8.25
C SER A 465 -26.12 8.10 9.60
N THR A 466 -27.01 8.73 10.36
CA THR A 466 -27.39 8.32 11.72
C THR A 466 -28.74 7.61 11.72
N GLU A 467 -28.89 6.48 12.41
CA GLU A 467 -30.19 5.83 12.59
C GLU A 467 -31.15 6.71 13.44
N GLY A 468 -32.38 6.92 12.96
CA GLY A 468 -33.41 7.69 13.66
C GLY A 468 -33.41 9.20 13.37
N THR A 469 -33.55 10.00 14.44
CA THR A 469 -33.68 11.47 14.40
C THR A 469 -32.50 12.14 15.09
N GLY A 470 -32.13 13.34 14.67
CA GLY A 470 -31.08 14.14 15.30
C GLY A 470 -30.10 14.74 14.30
N ASN A 471 -28.96 15.20 14.80
CA ASN A 471 -27.88 15.67 13.95
C ASN A 471 -27.30 14.53 13.10
N SER A 472 -27.15 14.75 11.81
CA SER A 472 -26.67 13.75 10.87
C SER A 472 -25.99 14.41 9.69
N ASP A 473 -25.66 13.63 8.67
CA ASP A 473 -25.06 14.09 7.43
C ASP A 473 -25.94 13.64 6.26
N LEU A 474 -25.90 14.32 5.11
CA LEU A 474 -26.42 13.71 3.88
C LEU A 474 -25.58 12.48 3.57
N PHE A 475 -26.25 11.39 3.22
CA PHE A 475 -25.61 10.10 2.98
C PHE A 475 -26.24 9.39 1.79
N CYS A 476 -25.39 8.90 0.89
CA CYS A 476 -25.80 7.99 -0.17
C CYS A 476 -24.79 6.85 -0.25
N ASN A 477 -25.29 5.62 -0.35
CA ASN A 477 -24.45 4.44 -0.40
C ASN A 477 -24.98 3.37 -1.35
N SER A 478 -24.04 2.60 -1.90
CA SER A 478 -24.32 1.41 -2.67
C SER A 478 -23.51 0.22 -2.18
N TRP A 479 -24.22 -0.85 -1.82
CA TRP A 479 -23.65 -2.11 -1.36
C TRP A 479 -23.03 -2.91 -2.51
N THR A 480 -23.66 -2.88 -3.68
CA THR A 480 -23.19 -3.58 -4.91
C THR A 480 -22.20 -2.79 -5.74
N GLY A 481 -21.83 -1.58 -5.30
CA GLY A 481 -20.66 -0.84 -5.80
C GLY A 481 -20.80 -0.11 -7.12
N SER A 482 -21.72 -0.55 -7.98
CA SER A 482 -21.87 -0.09 -9.37
C SER A 482 -22.95 0.98 -9.58
N ARG A 483 -23.49 1.57 -8.50
CA ARG A 483 -24.82 2.19 -8.56
C ARG A 483 -24.98 3.56 -7.90
N LEU A 484 -23.93 4.34 -7.67
CA LEU A 484 -24.14 5.70 -7.14
C LEU A 484 -24.64 6.69 -8.21
N ASN A 485 -24.40 6.46 -9.49
CA ASN A 485 -24.91 7.30 -10.57
C ASN A 485 -26.37 6.95 -10.94
N PRO A 486 -27.29 7.92 -11.18
CA PRO A 486 -27.17 9.38 -11.03
C PRO A 486 -27.78 9.89 -9.71
N SER A 487 -27.21 9.55 -8.56
CA SER A 487 -27.68 10.09 -7.27
C SER A 487 -27.46 11.59 -7.23
N ARG A 488 -28.47 12.34 -6.80
CA ARG A 488 -28.44 13.80 -6.65
C ARG A 488 -29.24 14.22 -5.43
N TYR A 489 -28.59 14.84 -4.45
CA TYR A 489 -29.28 15.44 -3.31
C TYR A 489 -29.08 16.95 -3.37
N GLY A 490 -30.15 17.74 -3.31
CA GLY A 490 -30.02 19.18 -3.46
C GLY A 490 -31.19 20.00 -2.92
N GLN A 491 -31.04 21.31 -2.99
CA GLN A 491 -32.04 22.29 -2.58
C GLN A 491 -32.09 23.42 -3.60
N THR A 492 -33.27 24.03 -3.74
CA THR A 492 -33.45 25.28 -4.48
C THR A 492 -33.73 26.43 -3.53
N ILE A 493 -32.84 27.42 -3.49
CA ILE A 493 -32.97 28.66 -2.74
C ILE A 493 -33.65 29.70 -3.63
N GLY A 494 -34.57 30.48 -3.06
CA GLY A 494 -35.25 31.58 -3.77
C GLY A 494 -36.23 31.13 -4.85
N ASN A 495 -36.81 29.92 -4.72
CA ASN A 495 -37.82 29.39 -5.63
C ASN A 495 -39.07 30.30 -5.71
N ASP A 496 -39.99 30.03 -6.63
CA ASP A 496 -41.20 30.86 -6.80
C ASP A 496 -42.34 30.48 -5.84
N GLU A 497 -42.08 29.64 -4.83
CA GLU A 497 -43.09 29.25 -3.84
C GLU A 497 -43.40 30.40 -2.87
N GLU A 498 -44.64 30.43 -2.39
CA GLU A 498 -45.12 31.48 -1.48
C GLU A 498 -44.33 31.43 -0.15
N GLY A 499 -43.54 32.46 0.13
CA GLY A 499 -42.71 32.58 1.34
C GLY A 499 -41.21 32.32 1.14
N ALA A 500 -40.77 31.88 -0.05
CA ALA A 500 -39.35 31.75 -0.34
C ALA A 500 -38.64 33.11 -0.44
N VAL A 501 -37.44 33.21 0.12
CA VAL A 501 -36.64 34.44 0.12
C VAL A 501 -35.59 34.37 -0.99
N LYS A 502 -35.68 35.28 -1.96
CA LYS A 502 -34.71 35.38 -3.05
C LYS A 502 -33.35 35.86 -2.58
N LEU A 503 -32.30 35.35 -3.20
CA LEU A 503 -30.93 35.87 -3.02
C LEU A 503 -30.76 37.23 -3.73
N PRO A 504 -29.78 38.05 -3.32
CA PRO A 504 -29.21 39.07 -4.18
C PRO A 504 -28.60 38.49 -5.47
N ASP A 505 -28.67 39.22 -6.57
CA ASP A 505 -27.94 38.84 -7.78
C ASP A 505 -26.45 39.23 -7.61
N GLY A 506 -25.55 38.38 -8.09
CA GLY A 506 -24.11 38.59 -8.00
C GLY A 506 -23.33 37.29 -7.94
N LEU A 507 -22.07 37.36 -7.52
CA LEU A 507 -21.15 36.24 -7.44
C LEU A 507 -21.15 35.62 -6.05
N TYR A 508 -21.13 34.30 -5.99
CA TYR A 508 -21.25 33.49 -4.80
C TYR A 508 -20.21 32.39 -4.77
N ILE A 509 -20.00 31.84 -3.58
CA ILE A 509 -19.23 30.61 -3.37
C ILE A 509 -19.95 29.72 -2.36
N LEU A 510 -19.92 28.41 -2.62
CA LEU A 510 -20.52 27.37 -1.79
C LEU A 510 -19.40 26.51 -1.20
N LYS A 511 -19.46 26.26 0.10
CA LYS A 511 -18.51 25.39 0.81
C LYS A 511 -19.25 24.35 1.63
N THR A 512 -18.72 23.14 1.71
CA THR A 512 -19.37 22.01 2.39
C THR A 512 -18.29 21.07 2.96
N ALA A 513 -18.56 20.40 4.08
CA ALA A 513 -17.76 19.25 4.51
C ALA A 513 -18.20 18.03 3.70
N THR A 514 -17.30 17.43 2.93
CA THR A 514 -17.59 16.26 2.09
C THR A 514 -16.62 15.11 2.34
N TYR A 515 -17.10 13.90 2.10
CA TYR A 515 -16.27 12.70 1.99
C TYR A 515 -16.82 11.78 0.90
N THR A 516 -15.94 11.14 0.14
CA THR A 516 -16.30 10.01 -0.71
C THR A 516 -15.21 8.95 -0.73
N ASN A 517 -15.62 7.67 -0.85
CA ASN A 517 -14.73 6.57 -1.20
C ASN A 517 -14.97 6.07 -2.64
N ALA A 518 -15.78 6.81 -3.41
CA ALA A 518 -16.24 6.46 -4.75
C ALA A 518 -15.41 7.10 -5.88
N GLY A 519 -14.36 7.84 -5.52
CA GLY A 519 -13.59 8.69 -6.43
C GLY A 519 -14.03 10.15 -6.33
N ALA A 520 -13.13 11.04 -5.96
CA ALA A 520 -13.36 12.49 -5.85
C ALA A 520 -14.02 13.09 -7.10
N THR A 521 -13.55 12.68 -8.28
CA THR A 521 -14.07 13.09 -9.60
C THR A 521 -15.49 12.59 -9.89
N ASN A 522 -15.96 11.56 -9.19
CA ASN A 522 -17.26 10.95 -9.42
C ASN A 522 -18.38 11.56 -8.56
N VAL A 523 -18.03 12.22 -7.45
CA VAL A 523 -18.98 12.82 -6.50
C VAL A 523 -18.64 14.28 -6.33
N LEU A 524 -19.55 15.14 -6.80
CA LEU A 524 -19.29 16.56 -6.92
C LEU A 524 -20.25 17.36 -6.03
N LEU A 525 -19.69 18.31 -5.30
CA LEU A 525 -20.46 19.46 -4.78
C LEU A 525 -20.84 20.32 -5.98
N TYR A 526 -22.10 20.77 -6.06
CA TYR A 526 -22.55 21.60 -7.16
C TYR A 526 -23.34 22.83 -6.71
N ALA A 527 -23.24 23.88 -7.52
CA ALA A 527 -24.08 25.07 -7.47
C ALA A 527 -24.49 25.48 -8.90
N SER A 528 -25.74 25.88 -9.12
CA SER A 528 -26.26 26.24 -10.44
C SER A 528 -27.45 27.20 -10.37
N THR A 529 -27.56 28.15 -11.31
CA THR A 529 -28.69 29.11 -11.33
C THR A 529 -29.92 28.63 -12.06
N ASP A 530 -29.72 27.77 -13.04
CA ASP A 530 -30.74 27.33 -14.00
C ASP A 530 -30.80 25.80 -14.15
N SER A 531 -29.98 25.08 -13.37
CA SER A 531 -29.77 23.62 -13.49
C SER A 531 -29.18 23.22 -14.86
N VAL A 532 -28.53 24.14 -15.57
CA VAL A 532 -27.82 23.91 -16.83
C VAL A 532 -26.34 24.26 -16.67
N ASP A 533 -26.03 25.44 -16.11
CA ASP A 533 -24.68 25.89 -15.82
C ASP A 533 -24.31 25.52 -14.38
N PHE A 534 -23.31 24.67 -14.20
CA PHE A 534 -22.88 24.16 -12.89
C PHE A 534 -21.46 24.61 -12.54
N ALA A 535 -21.29 25.13 -11.33
CA ALA A 535 -19.99 25.15 -10.67
C ALA A 535 -19.86 23.86 -9.85
N PHE A 536 -18.86 23.04 -10.20
CA PHE A 536 -18.56 21.80 -9.50
C PHE A 536 -17.32 21.93 -8.62
N ALA A 537 -17.25 21.10 -7.59
CA ALA A 537 -16.01 20.82 -6.87
C ALA A 537 -15.97 19.36 -6.46
N GLU A 538 -14.78 18.76 -6.58
CA GLU A 538 -14.56 17.37 -6.23
C GLU A 538 -14.65 17.16 -4.72
N SER A 539 -15.29 16.06 -4.32
CA SER A 539 -15.39 15.71 -2.90
C SER A 539 -14.03 15.28 -2.35
N ASN A 540 -13.80 15.53 -1.07
CA ASN A 540 -12.62 15.05 -0.36
C ASN A 540 -12.67 13.51 -0.17
N GLU A 541 -11.52 12.84 -0.16
CA GLU A 541 -11.41 11.38 0.02
C GLU A 541 -10.82 10.97 1.37
N ASP A 542 -10.51 11.95 2.24
CA ASP A 542 -9.97 11.72 3.58
C ASP A 542 -11.09 11.72 4.63
N TRP A 543 -11.32 10.56 5.24
CA TRP A 543 -12.36 10.38 6.26
C TRP A 543 -12.10 11.20 7.51
N ASP A 544 -10.85 11.25 7.97
CA ASP A 544 -10.50 11.93 9.22
C ASP A 544 -10.65 13.45 9.04
N THR A 545 -10.22 13.96 7.88
CA THR A 545 -10.43 15.38 7.51
C THR A 545 -11.91 15.74 7.45
N TYR A 546 -12.75 14.84 6.93
CA TYR A 546 -14.20 15.04 6.94
C TYR A 546 -14.78 15.06 8.36
N VAL A 547 -14.40 14.10 9.20
CA VAL A 547 -14.88 14.02 10.59
C VAL A 547 -14.47 15.25 11.38
N GLU A 548 -13.21 15.68 11.27
CA GLU A 548 -12.72 16.91 11.92
C GLU A 548 -13.51 18.14 11.44
N ALA A 549 -13.73 18.28 10.12
CA ALA A 549 -14.48 19.40 9.59
C ALA A 549 -15.96 19.38 9.98
N ARG A 550 -16.60 18.19 9.93
CA ARG A 550 -17.99 17.98 10.35
C ARG A 550 -18.16 18.42 11.81
N ASP A 551 -17.33 17.85 12.69
CA ASP A 551 -17.42 18.03 14.14
C ASP A 551 -17.01 19.43 14.61
N ALA A 552 -16.35 20.23 13.76
CA ALA A 552 -16.00 21.64 13.99
C ALA A 552 -16.94 22.65 13.29
N LEU A 553 -18.02 22.19 12.65
CA LEU A 553 -18.89 23.01 11.78
C LEU A 553 -18.16 23.71 10.62
N ALA A 554 -17.03 23.16 10.20
CA ALA A 554 -16.16 23.62 9.13
C ALA A 554 -16.47 22.91 7.80
N THR A 555 -15.65 23.17 6.77
CA THR A 555 -15.85 22.69 5.39
C THR A 555 -14.55 22.14 4.81
N THR A 556 -14.65 21.18 3.88
CA THR A 556 -13.49 20.56 3.21
C THR A 556 -13.46 20.81 1.70
N THR A 557 -14.61 21.12 1.10
CA THR A 557 -14.78 21.30 -0.34
C THR A 557 -15.43 22.66 -0.62
N GLU A 558 -14.98 23.30 -1.69
CA GLU A 558 -15.37 24.65 -2.09
C GLU A 558 -15.55 24.71 -3.61
N THR A 559 -16.68 25.22 -4.08
CA THR A 559 -16.92 25.43 -5.52
C THR A 559 -16.07 26.58 -6.04
N GLU A 560 -15.83 26.63 -7.34
CA GLU A 560 -15.49 27.91 -7.96
C GLU A 560 -16.58 28.95 -7.70
N ASN A 561 -16.22 30.22 -7.82
CA ASN A 561 -17.19 31.31 -7.78
C ASN A 561 -18.26 31.10 -8.86
N PHE A 562 -19.54 31.33 -8.54
CA PHE A 562 -20.65 31.19 -9.49
C PHE A 562 -21.59 32.39 -9.41
N GLU A 563 -22.22 32.73 -10.53
CA GLU A 563 -23.22 33.79 -10.56
C GLU A 563 -24.55 33.29 -9.99
N VAL A 564 -25.31 34.17 -9.36
CA VAL A 564 -26.74 34.00 -9.06
C VAL A 564 -27.52 35.04 -9.85
N ARG A 565 -28.52 34.58 -10.64
CA ARG A 565 -29.44 35.41 -11.43
C ARG A 565 -30.87 35.21 -10.95
N ASP A 566 -31.67 36.28 -11.04
CA ASP A 566 -33.08 36.30 -10.61
C ASP A 566 -33.32 35.87 -9.14
N GLY A 567 -32.26 35.91 -8.33
CA GLY A 567 -32.22 35.48 -6.93
C GLY A 567 -32.47 33.99 -6.69
N LYS A 568 -32.25 33.12 -7.69
CA LYS A 568 -32.46 31.66 -7.62
C LYS A 568 -31.14 30.90 -7.66
N LEU A 569 -31.03 29.86 -6.84
CA LEU A 569 -29.84 29.01 -6.79
C LEU A 569 -30.19 27.57 -6.42
N HIS A 570 -29.73 26.63 -7.22
CA HIS A 570 -29.71 25.20 -6.93
C HIS A 570 -28.35 24.80 -6.36
N ILE A 571 -28.34 24.11 -5.22
CA ILE A 571 -27.12 23.58 -4.60
C ILE A 571 -27.28 22.09 -4.29
N GLY A 572 -26.18 21.39 -4.09
CA GLY A 572 -26.23 20.02 -3.57
C GLY A 572 -25.01 19.16 -3.90
N MET A 573 -25.20 17.85 -3.77
CA MET A 573 -24.24 16.81 -4.14
C MET A 573 -24.79 16.01 -5.32
N VAL A 574 -23.93 15.64 -6.28
CA VAL A 574 -24.30 14.79 -7.41
C VAL A 574 -23.21 13.76 -7.70
N CYS A 575 -23.61 12.55 -8.07
CA CYS A 575 -22.71 11.53 -8.58
C CYS A 575 -22.83 11.44 -10.10
N VAL A 576 -21.74 11.74 -10.81
CA VAL A 576 -21.71 11.85 -12.29
C VAL A 576 -21.05 10.67 -12.99
N GLY A 577 -20.16 9.94 -12.31
CA GLY A 577 -19.36 8.86 -12.89
C GLY A 577 -19.82 7.46 -12.52
N THR A 578 -19.40 6.46 -13.30
CA THR A 578 -19.66 5.05 -12.95
C THR A 578 -18.63 4.59 -11.92
N THR A 579 -19.10 4.26 -10.73
CA THR A 579 -18.25 3.81 -9.64
C THR A 579 -18.02 2.30 -9.74
N GLY A 580 -16.77 1.83 -9.60
CA GLY A 580 -16.43 0.41 -9.56
C GLY A 580 -16.17 -0.10 -8.13
N GLY A 581 -16.56 -1.34 -7.84
CA GLY A 581 -16.25 -2.04 -6.57
C GLY A 581 -17.27 -1.83 -5.45
N ASN A 582 -17.51 -2.85 -4.62
CA ASN A 582 -18.56 -2.88 -3.59
C ASN A 582 -18.37 -1.84 -2.46
N GLY A 583 -19.47 -1.39 -1.85
CA GLY A 583 -19.44 -0.56 -0.63
C GLY A 583 -19.10 0.92 -0.85
N LYS A 584 -19.52 1.49 -1.98
CA LYS A 584 -19.27 2.91 -2.28
C LYS A 584 -20.28 3.82 -1.60
N SER A 585 -19.81 4.95 -1.12
CA SER A 585 -20.64 5.97 -0.48
C SER A 585 -20.04 7.37 -0.59
N TRP A 586 -20.89 8.34 -0.29
CA TRP A 586 -20.47 9.71 -0.04
C TRP A 586 -21.29 10.33 1.08
N TYR A 587 -20.69 11.33 1.73
CA TYR A 587 -21.23 12.07 2.85
C TYR A 587 -21.08 13.57 2.60
N ALA A 588 -22.06 14.35 3.04
CA ALA A 588 -21.97 15.80 3.00
C ALA A 588 -22.74 16.48 4.14
N ASP A 589 -22.12 17.46 4.78
CA ASP A 589 -22.72 18.28 5.83
C ASP A 589 -22.09 19.69 5.85
N ASN A 590 -22.54 20.57 6.74
CA ASN A 590 -21.98 21.90 6.94
C ASN A 590 -21.97 22.78 5.68
N PHE A 591 -23.10 22.89 4.97
CA PHE A 591 -23.20 23.76 3.80
C PHE A 591 -23.10 25.24 4.21
N ARG A 592 -22.26 26.02 3.54
CA ARG A 592 -21.99 27.45 3.78
C ARG A 592 -22.08 28.23 2.48
N LEU A 593 -22.83 29.33 2.48
CA LEU A 593 -23.04 30.18 1.30
C LEU A 593 -22.53 31.59 1.56
N TYR A 594 -21.74 32.10 0.64
CA TYR A 594 -21.12 33.42 0.74
C TYR A 594 -21.37 34.23 -0.53
N TYR A 595 -21.82 35.47 -0.36
CA TYR A 595 -21.91 36.47 -1.44
C TYR A 595 -20.59 37.26 -1.50
N ILE A 596 -19.98 37.28 -2.68
CA ILE A 596 -18.65 37.85 -2.92
C ILE A 596 -18.73 39.28 -3.44
N LYS A 597 -19.42 39.51 -4.57
CA LYS A 597 -19.52 40.83 -5.23
C LYS A 597 -20.64 40.86 -6.25
N SER A 598 -21.10 42.05 -6.63
CA SER A 598 -22.16 42.22 -7.65
C SER A 598 -21.64 42.21 -9.11
N ASP A 599 -20.33 42.31 -9.32
CA ASP A 599 -19.72 42.42 -10.66
C ASP A 599 -19.34 41.05 -11.22
N VAL A 600 -20.23 40.49 -12.03
CA VAL A 600 -20.12 39.16 -12.64
C VAL A 600 -19.22 39.16 -13.89
N ILE A 601 -19.28 40.21 -14.72
CA ILE A 601 -18.55 40.28 -15.99
C ILE A 601 -17.04 40.19 -15.77
N SER A 602 -16.54 40.89 -14.75
CA SER A 602 -15.12 40.83 -14.40
C SER A 602 -14.65 39.42 -14.02
N ALA A 603 -15.52 38.59 -13.41
CA ALA A 603 -15.17 37.22 -13.05
C ALA A 603 -15.06 36.27 -14.25
N TYR A 604 -15.87 36.48 -15.30
CA TYR A 604 -15.74 35.71 -16.55
C TYR A 604 -14.48 36.09 -17.33
N ARG A 605 -14.09 37.38 -17.29
CA ARG A 605 -12.83 37.83 -17.86
C ARG A 605 -11.63 37.16 -17.20
N ASP A 606 -11.60 37.13 -15.87
CA ASP A 606 -10.52 36.48 -15.11
C ASP A 606 -10.42 34.98 -15.44
N ARG A 607 -11.56 34.29 -15.59
CA ARG A 607 -11.59 32.86 -15.94
C ARG A 607 -11.07 32.57 -17.35
N LEU A 608 -11.51 33.35 -18.34
CA LEU A 608 -11.02 33.22 -19.71
C LEU A 608 -9.51 33.51 -19.77
N GLN A 609 -9.03 34.53 -19.04
CA GLN A 609 -7.61 34.84 -18.96
C GLN A 609 -6.80 33.67 -18.38
N ALA A 610 -7.26 33.05 -17.29
CA ALA A 610 -6.56 31.91 -16.69
C ALA A 610 -6.42 30.72 -17.67
N ARG A 611 -7.45 30.44 -18.47
CA ARG A 611 -7.43 29.37 -19.48
C ARG A 611 -6.51 29.70 -20.65
N LEU A 612 -6.46 30.97 -21.05
CA LEU A 612 -5.49 31.42 -22.07
C LEU A 612 -4.05 31.35 -21.55
N ASP A 613 -3.82 31.66 -20.28
CA ASP A 613 -2.49 31.50 -19.67
C ASP A 613 -2.06 30.02 -19.65
N GLU A 614 -2.97 29.10 -19.33
CA GLU A 614 -2.72 27.66 -19.39
C GLU A 614 -2.47 27.17 -20.83
N ALA A 615 -3.31 27.62 -21.77
CA ALA A 615 -3.17 27.30 -23.18
C ALA A 615 -1.84 27.80 -23.75
N ALA A 616 -1.35 28.96 -23.33
CA ALA A 616 -0.05 29.47 -23.77
C ALA A 616 1.09 28.53 -23.39
N LEU A 617 1.06 27.96 -22.17
CA LEU A 617 2.05 26.98 -21.72
C LEU A 617 1.94 25.67 -22.51
N LEU A 618 0.72 25.22 -22.79
CA LEU A 618 0.49 23.98 -23.53
C LEU A 618 0.88 24.13 -25.01
N HIS A 619 0.55 25.26 -25.63
CA HIS A 619 0.95 25.63 -26.98
C HIS A 619 2.48 25.65 -27.12
N GLU A 620 3.21 26.26 -26.17
CA GLU A 620 4.68 26.26 -26.18
C GLU A 620 5.23 24.83 -26.20
N LYS A 621 4.70 23.94 -25.35
CA LYS A 621 5.09 22.52 -25.34
C LYS A 621 4.79 21.80 -26.66
N MET A 622 3.64 22.06 -27.27
CA MET A 622 3.29 21.47 -28.57
C MET A 622 4.20 21.93 -29.69
N VAL A 623 4.52 23.23 -29.72
CA VAL A 623 5.47 23.82 -30.69
C VAL A 623 6.87 23.25 -30.48
N GLU A 624 7.33 23.08 -29.24
CA GLU A 624 8.61 22.43 -28.92
C GLU A 624 8.64 20.97 -29.38
N ALA A 625 7.52 20.24 -29.22
CA ALA A 625 7.34 18.89 -29.76
C ALA A 625 7.21 18.86 -31.29
N GLY A 626 6.96 20.00 -31.93
CA GLY A 626 6.72 20.13 -33.37
C GLY A 626 5.32 19.71 -33.82
N ILE A 627 4.36 19.62 -32.90
CA ILE A 627 2.96 19.32 -33.16
C ILE A 627 2.25 20.58 -33.65
N ASP A 628 1.58 20.48 -34.78
CA ASP A 628 0.76 21.56 -35.35
C ASP A 628 -0.60 21.63 -34.64
N ASP A 629 -0.78 22.71 -33.88
CA ASP A 629 -1.98 23.13 -33.16
C ASP A 629 -2.48 24.51 -33.61
N SER A 630 -2.05 24.97 -34.79
CA SER A 630 -2.28 26.34 -35.28
C SER A 630 -3.75 26.71 -35.47
N ASP A 631 -4.61 25.73 -35.80
CA ASP A 631 -6.06 25.91 -35.96
C ASP A 631 -6.83 25.79 -34.62
N ASP A 632 -6.15 25.45 -33.51
CA ASP A 632 -6.74 25.19 -32.19
C ASP A 632 -6.21 26.19 -31.15
N LEU A 633 -5.27 25.79 -30.28
CA LEU A 633 -4.68 26.69 -29.27
C LEU A 633 -3.95 27.88 -29.91
N GLY A 634 -3.30 27.68 -31.06
CA GLY A 634 -2.64 28.75 -31.80
C GLY A 634 -3.62 29.84 -32.25
N PHE A 635 -4.82 29.45 -32.68
CA PHE A 635 -5.90 30.40 -33.03
C PHE A 635 -6.46 31.08 -31.77
N ALA A 636 -6.74 30.33 -30.71
CA ALA A 636 -7.31 30.89 -29.48
C ALA A 636 -6.42 31.95 -28.83
N LEU A 637 -5.09 31.78 -28.92
CA LEU A 637 -4.06 32.68 -28.41
C LEU A 637 -3.72 33.83 -29.36
N ASP A 638 -4.29 33.85 -30.58
CA ASP A 638 -3.98 34.90 -31.55
C ASP A 638 -4.44 36.28 -31.02
N PRO A 639 -3.54 37.29 -31.01
CA PRO A 639 -3.85 38.60 -30.44
C PRO A 639 -4.77 39.47 -31.32
N GLU A 640 -4.97 39.13 -32.59
CA GLU A 640 -5.83 39.87 -33.52
C GLU A 640 -7.18 39.18 -33.76
N ASP A 641 -7.18 37.85 -33.89
CA ASP A 641 -8.35 37.05 -34.29
C ASP A 641 -8.82 36.03 -33.22
N GLY A 642 -8.07 35.88 -32.11
CA GLY A 642 -8.35 34.92 -31.04
C GLY A 642 -9.21 35.45 -29.87
N TYR A 643 -9.14 34.79 -28.71
CA TYR A 643 -10.02 35.08 -27.57
C TYR A 643 -9.58 36.25 -26.67
N LEU A 644 -8.41 36.84 -26.94
CA LEU A 644 -7.92 37.99 -26.19
C LEU A 644 -8.82 39.23 -26.33
N ASP A 645 -9.44 39.49 -27.50
CA ASP A 645 -10.38 40.61 -27.69
C ASP A 645 -11.69 40.42 -26.90
N ILE A 646 -12.11 39.16 -26.72
CA ILE A 646 -13.31 38.80 -25.95
C ILE A 646 -13.14 39.18 -24.47
N ILE A 647 -11.92 39.09 -23.91
CA ILE A 647 -11.65 39.53 -22.54
C ILE A 647 -11.91 41.03 -22.39
N GLU A 648 -11.43 41.86 -23.31
CA GLU A 648 -11.54 43.32 -23.16
C GLU A 648 -12.95 43.82 -23.42
N SER A 649 -13.61 43.32 -24.47
CA SER A 649 -14.82 43.93 -25.02
C SER A 649 -16.03 43.01 -25.13
N GLY A 650 -15.85 41.71 -24.87
CA GLY A 650 -16.88 40.69 -25.01
C GLY A 650 -18.06 40.88 -24.05
N THR A 651 -19.22 40.47 -24.54
CA THR A 651 -20.41 40.26 -23.72
C THR A 651 -20.24 39.01 -22.84
N GLN A 652 -21.11 38.87 -21.86
CA GLN A 652 -21.10 37.71 -20.98
C GLN A 652 -21.28 36.38 -21.74
N GLU A 653 -22.16 36.34 -22.74
CA GLU A 653 -22.43 35.14 -23.56
C GLU A 653 -21.20 34.77 -24.42
N GLU A 654 -20.51 35.77 -24.97
CA GLU A 654 -19.26 35.55 -25.72
C GLU A 654 -18.12 35.05 -24.82
N LEU A 655 -18.01 35.57 -23.59
CA LEU A 655 -17.03 35.10 -22.60
C LEU A 655 -17.29 33.64 -22.20
N GLN A 656 -18.55 33.25 -22.01
CA GLN A 656 -18.93 31.87 -21.65
C GLN A 656 -18.57 30.90 -22.77
N LEU A 657 -18.94 31.21 -24.02
CA LEU A 657 -18.63 30.36 -25.18
C LEU A 657 -17.12 30.20 -25.39
N ALA A 658 -16.35 31.27 -25.20
CA ALA A 658 -14.89 31.20 -25.28
C ALA A 658 -14.29 30.30 -24.20
N ILE A 659 -14.83 30.36 -22.96
CA ILE A 659 -14.39 29.48 -21.87
C ILE A 659 -14.68 28.01 -22.19
N GLU A 660 -15.88 27.69 -22.69
CA GLU A 660 -16.24 26.31 -23.04
C GLU A 660 -15.33 25.72 -24.13
N ASP A 661 -15.00 26.51 -25.16
CA ASP A 661 -14.10 26.03 -26.22
C ASP A 661 -12.66 25.85 -25.70
N MET A 662 -12.19 26.76 -24.84
CA MET A 662 -10.89 26.63 -24.18
C MET A 662 -10.78 25.38 -23.31
N ASP A 663 -11.80 25.08 -22.50
CA ASP A 663 -11.79 23.90 -21.63
C ASP A 663 -11.67 22.61 -22.47
N ARG A 664 -12.40 22.52 -23.59
CA ARG A 664 -12.30 21.41 -24.55
C ARG A 664 -10.89 21.31 -25.17
N MET A 665 -10.34 22.42 -25.64
CA MET A 665 -9.00 22.44 -26.26
C MET A 665 -7.90 22.06 -25.28
N LEU A 666 -7.99 22.51 -24.02
CA LEU A 666 -7.04 22.14 -22.96
C LEU A 666 -7.09 20.64 -22.63
N GLU A 667 -8.28 20.05 -22.55
CA GLU A 667 -8.44 18.60 -22.31
C GLU A 667 -7.84 17.76 -23.46
N GLU A 668 -8.21 18.09 -24.70
CA GLU A 668 -7.67 17.44 -25.91
C GLU A 668 -6.14 17.62 -25.98
N GLY A 669 -5.66 18.83 -25.70
CA GLY A 669 -4.24 19.15 -25.78
C GLY A 669 -3.37 18.42 -24.75
N ASN A 670 -3.86 18.27 -23.52
CA ASN A 670 -3.19 17.49 -22.48
C ASN A 670 -3.11 16.00 -22.86
N THR A 671 -4.18 15.46 -23.46
CA THR A 671 -4.19 14.08 -24.00
C THR A 671 -3.14 13.90 -25.10
N ILE A 672 -3.03 14.86 -26.01
CA ILE A 672 -2.04 14.86 -27.11
C ILE A 672 -0.61 14.82 -26.58
N ILE A 673 -0.26 15.70 -25.63
CA ILE A 673 1.09 15.73 -25.04
C ILE A 673 1.39 14.42 -24.31
N THR A 674 0.43 13.87 -23.56
CA THR A 674 0.60 12.59 -22.87
C THR A 674 0.94 11.46 -23.85
N ASN A 675 0.23 11.39 -24.97
CA ASN A 675 0.48 10.39 -26.02
C ASN A 675 1.86 10.60 -26.66
N TYR A 676 2.25 11.85 -26.93
CA TYR A 676 3.56 12.19 -27.46
C TYR A 676 4.71 11.80 -26.52
N GLU A 677 4.62 12.15 -25.25
CA GLU A 677 5.64 11.87 -24.24
C GLU A 677 5.78 10.37 -23.96
N THR A 678 4.72 9.59 -24.15
CA THR A 678 4.76 8.12 -23.99
C THR A 678 5.43 7.44 -25.19
N LEU A 679 5.07 7.84 -26.42
CA LEU A 679 5.53 7.16 -27.63
C LEU A 679 6.96 7.55 -28.03
N THR A 680 7.34 8.81 -27.86
CA THR A 680 8.63 9.34 -28.37
C THR A 680 9.85 8.60 -27.81
N PRO A 681 9.94 8.31 -26.49
CA PRO A 681 11.04 7.53 -25.94
C PRO A 681 11.10 6.10 -26.51
N LEU A 682 9.94 5.45 -26.73
CA LEU A 682 9.88 4.11 -27.32
C LEU A 682 10.41 4.08 -28.74
N LEU A 683 10.08 5.08 -29.56
CA LEU A 683 10.59 5.21 -30.92
C LEU A 683 12.10 5.47 -30.94
N SER A 684 12.59 6.38 -30.09
CA SER A 684 14.01 6.70 -30.00
C SER A 684 14.84 5.48 -29.56
N ASN A 685 14.46 4.87 -28.43
CA ASN A 685 15.15 3.70 -27.88
C ASN A 685 15.00 2.49 -28.79
N GLY A 686 13.81 2.28 -29.36
CA GLY A 686 13.54 1.21 -30.30
C GLY A 686 14.40 1.32 -31.56
N THR A 687 14.60 2.54 -32.08
CA THR A 687 15.48 2.78 -33.25
C THR A 687 16.93 2.41 -32.94
N VAL A 688 17.43 2.78 -31.76
CA VAL A 688 18.79 2.41 -31.31
C VAL A 688 18.93 0.89 -31.19
N LEU A 689 17.97 0.23 -30.54
CA LEU A 689 17.98 -1.22 -30.34
C LEU A 689 17.89 -1.98 -31.68
N ASN A 690 17.05 -1.51 -32.60
CA ASN A 690 16.97 -2.05 -33.96
C ASN A 690 18.30 -1.89 -34.72
N GLY A 691 18.99 -0.76 -34.52
CA GLY A 691 20.35 -0.56 -35.03
C GLY A 691 21.34 -1.61 -34.51
N GLN A 692 21.33 -1.87 -33.20
CA GLN A 692 22.22 -2.85 -32.55
C GLN A 692 21.97 -4.29 -33.05
N LEU A 693 20.71 -4.66 -33.26
CA LEU A 693 20.33 -5.94 -33.87
C LEU A 693 20.90 -6.06 -35.29
N ASN A 694 20.75 -5.01 -36.11
CA ASN A 694 21.22 -5.00 -37.49
C ASN A 694 22.75 -5.01 -37.60
N GLU A 695 23.44 -4.40 -36.64
CA GLU A 695 24.91 -4.41 -36.53
C GLU A 695 25.46 -5.71 -35.91
N GLY A 696 24.58 -6.57 -35.38
CA GLY A 696 24.95 -7.83 -34.73
C GLY A 696 25.62 -7.66 -33.35
N LEU A 697 25.42 -6.50 -32.71
CA LEU A 697 25.91 -6.22 -31.35
C LEU A 697 25.13 -7.01 -30.29
N VAL A 698 23.86 -7.26 -30.58
CA VAL A 698 22.97 -8.15 -29.82
C VAL A 698 22.39 -9.20 -30.75
N VAL A 699 21.98 -10.33 -30.18
CA VAL A 699 21.32 -11.41 -30.90
C VAL A 699 20.06 -11.78 -30.13
N ALA A 700 18.97 -12.02 -30.84
CA ALA A 700 17.67 -12.45 -30.32
C ALA A 700 17.07 -13.50 -31.26
N GLN A 701 15.95 -14.11 -30.85
CA GLN A 701 15.22 -15.05 -31.69
C GLN A 701 14.69 -14.35 -32.96
N PRO A 702 14.75 -15.01 -34.14
CA PRO A 702 14.37 -14.41 -35.42
C PRO A 702 12.96 -13.83 -35.46
N LYS A 703 11.96 -14.57 -34.95
CA LYS A 703 10.56 -14.12 -34.96
C LYS A 703 10.36 -12.87 -34.11
N VAL A 704 10.89 -12.87 -32.89
CA VAL A 704 10.76 -11.73 -31.97
C VAL A 704 11.40 -10.48 -32.54
N THR A 705 12.56 -10.64 -33.19
CA THR A 705 13.23 -9.56 -33.91
C THR A 705 12.35 -8.98 -35.02
N ALA A 706 11.71 -9.84 -35.82
CA ALA A 706 10.84 -9.41 -36.91
C ALA A 706 9.57 -8.71 -36.42
N ASP A 707 8.94 -9.23 -35.36
CA ASP A 707 7.74 -8.64 -34.76
C ASP A 707 8.04 -7.24 -34.18
N PHE A 708 9.19 -7.07 -33.50
CA PHE A 708 9.65 -5.78 -33.01
C PHE A 708 9.94 -4.77 -34.13
N SER A 709 10.73 -5.15 -35.14
CA SER A 709 11.04 -4.23 -36.25
C SER A 709 9.77 -3.77 -36.98
N MET A 710 8.79 -4.66 -37.14
CA MET A 710 7.50 -4.32 -37.77
C MET A 710 6.66 -3.37 -36.91
N ALA A 711 6.61 -3.58 -35.59
CA ALA A 711 5.91 -2.69 -34.67
C ALA A 711 6.57 -1.29 -34.63
N LEU A 712 7.90 -1.23 -34.64
CA LEU A 712 8.66 0.02 -34.66
C LEU A 712 8.41 0.82 -35.94
N GLU A 713 8.45 0.17 -37.10
CA GLU A 713 8.17 0.83 -38.39
C GLU A 713 6.73 1.36 -38.47
N ASP A 714 5.74 0.58 -38.01
CA ASP A 714 4.33 0.98 -38.03
C ASP A 714 4.05 2.15 -37.07
N ALA A 715 4.61 2.11 -35.86
CA ALA A 715 4.49 3.20 -34.89
C ALA A 715 5.20 4.48 -35.39
N ALA A 716 6.42 4.36 -35.94
CA ALA A 716 7.16 5.50 -36.49
C ALA A 716 6.40 6.17 -37.64
N ALA A 717 5.88 5.39 -38.59
CA ALA A 717 5.13 5.90 -39.72
C ALA A 717 3.84 6.64 -39.32
N TYR A 718 3.22 6.24 -38.20
CA TYR A 718 2.05 6.92 -37.67
C TYR A 718 2.41 8.20 -36.91
N ALA A 719 3.50 8.17 -36.14
CA ALA A 719 4.01 9.31 -35.35
C ALA A 719 4.60 10.43 -36.20
N GLU A 720 5.07 10.17 -37.43
CA GLU A 720 5.62 11.21 -38.32
C GLU A 720 4.63 12.37 -38.62
N LYS A 721 3.34 12.16 -38.40
CA LYS A 721 2.30 13.18 -38.60
C LYS A 721 2.07 13.98 -37.31
N MET A 722 2.85 15.03 -37.15
CA MET A 722 2.81 15.93 -35.99
C MET A 722 1.64 16.91 -36.06
N THR A 723 0.40 16.41 -35.93
CA THR A 723 -0.83 17.24 -35.97
C THR A 723 -1.76 16.86 -34.84
N TRP A 724 -2.55 17.83 -34.34
CA TRP A 724 -3.55 17.65 -33.28
C TRP A 724 -4.35 16.34 -33.39
N GLY A 725 -5.08 16.16 -34.49
CA GLY A 725 -5.94 15.00 -34.68
C GLY A 725 -5.22 13.66 -34.77
N ASN A 726 -3.92 13.63 -35.08
CA ASN A 726 -3.17 12.37 -35.17
C ASN A 726 -2.78 11.84 -33.79
N TYR A 727 -2.39 12.74 -32.89
CA TYR A 727 -2.02 12.42 -31.52
C TYR A 727 -3.23 12.32 -30.57
N LEU A 728 -4.40 12.77 -31.00
CA LEU A 728 -5.67 12.53 -30.31
C LEU A 728 -6.34 11.20 -30.72
N ASP A 729 -5.95 10.62 -31.84
CA ASP A 729 -6.57 9.40 -32.38
C ASP A 729 -6.24 8.15 -31.55
N GLU A 730 -7.23 7.34 -31.19
CA GLU A 730 -7.07 6.09 -30.42
C GLU A 730 -6.00 5.14 -30.99
N ARG A 731 -5.74 5.19 -32.31
CA ARG A 731 -4.70 4.38 -32.94
C ARG A 731 -3.30 4.71 -32.42
N ILE A 732 -3.01 5.94 -31.98
CA ILE A 732 -1.69 6.27 -31.39
C ILE A 732 -1.44 5.42 -30.13
N VAL A 733 -2.48 5.23 -29.33
CA VAL A 733 -2.45 4.42 -28.10
C VAL A 733 -2.24 2.95 -28.44
N GLU A 734 -2.96 2.44 -29.46
CA GLU A 734 -2.78 1.08 -29.96
C GLU A 734 -1.33 0.83 -30.43
N LYS A 735 -0.76 1.74 -31.25
CA LYS A 735 0.62 1.62 -31.74
C LYS A 735 1.65 1.66 -30.62
N THR A 736 1.43 2.54 -29.64
CA THR A 736 2.29 2.67 -28.47
C THR A 736 2.32 1.37 -27.67
N THR A 737 1.15 0.79 -27.38
CA THR A 737 1.05 -0.50 -26.67
C THR A 737 1.73 -1.63 -27.44
N VAL A 738 1.46 -1.76 -28.75
CA VAL A 738 2.04 -2.83 -29.58
C VAL A 738 3.58 -2.71 -29.65
N LEU A 739 4.12 -1.51 -29.80
CA LEU A 739 5.56 -1.29 -29.80
C LEU A 739 6.18 -1.61 -28.43
N ASN A 740 5.54 -1.19 -27.34
CA ASN A 740 6.02 -1.48 -25.99
C ASN A 740 6.09 -2.99 -25.73
N ASP A 741 5.01 -3.73 -26.02
CA ASP A 741 4.94 -5.18 -25.83
C ASP A 741 6.01 -5.91 -26.66
N ALA A 742 6.21 -5.48 -27.92
CA ALA A 742 7.23 -6.05 -28.79
C ALA A 742 8.66 -5.73 -28.30
N THR A 743 8.88 -4.55 -27.72
CA THR A 743 10.16 -4.14 -27.13
C THR A 743 10.51 -5.02 -25.93
N GLU A 744 9.55 -5.28 -25.04
CA GLU A 744 9.76 -6.13 -23.86
C GLU A 744 10.01 -7.60 -24.24
N ALA A 745 9.26 -8.12 -25.22
CA ALA A 745 9.52 -9.45 -25.76
C ALA A 745 10.93 -9.57 -26.37
N LEU A 746 11.38 -8.53 -27.09
CA LEU A 746 12.71 -8.49 -27.66
C LEU A 746 13.81 -8.49 -26.60
N LYS A 747 13.71 -7.66 -25.57
CA LYS A 747 14.69 -7.63 -24.48
C LYS A 747 14.84 -8.99 -23.80
N ALA A 748 13.73 -9.67 -23.53
CA ALA A 748 13.74 -11.03 -22.99
C ALA A 748 14.46 -12.03 -23.90
N SER A 749 14.23 -11.92 -25.21
CA SER A 749 14.89 -12.77 -26.21
C SER A 749 16.39 -12.47 -26.34
N ILE A 750 16.80 -11.20 -26.23
CA ILE A 750 18.21 -10.79 -26.19
C ILE A 750 18.90 -11.43 -24.99
N ALA A 751 18.29 -11.35 -23.80
CA ALA A 751 18.85 -11.94 -22.58
C ALA A 751 19.07 -13.45 -22.73
N LEU A 752 18.09 -14.17 -23.28
CA LEU A 752 18.17 -15.61 -23.53
C LEU A 752 19.30 -15.97 -24.51
N CYS A 753 19.47 -15.20 -25.58
CA CYS A 753 20.46 -15.49 -26.63
C CYS A 753 21.87 -14.97 -26.31
N PHE A 754 22.01 -14.06 -25.33
CA PHE A 754 23.27 -13.39 -25.03
C PHE A 754 24.43 -14.35 -24.68
N PRO A 755 24.27 -15.36 -23.80
CA PRO A 755 25.35 -16.27 -23.44
C PRO A 755 25.90 -17.06 -24.65
N LEU A 756 24.98 -17.56 -25.49
CA LEU A 756 25.29 -18.25 -26.74
C LEU A 756 26.04 -17.34 -27.72
N GLY A 757 25.56 -16.11 -27.91
CA GLY A 757 26.19 -15.11 -28.77
C GLY A 757 27.61 -14.75 -28.33
N LYS A 758 27.83 -14.61 -27.02
CA LYS A 758 29.16 -14.34 -26.46
C LYS A 758 30.10 -15.54 -26.50
N ALA A 759 29.62 -16.76 -26.26
CA ALA A 759 30.41 -17.97 -26.44
C ALA A 759 30.86 -18.15 -27.91
N LYS A 760 29.96 -17.88 -28.85
CA LYS A 760 30.28 -17.84 -30.29
C LYS A 760 31.30 -16.74 -30.61
N THR A 761 31.16 -15.54 -30.05
CA THR A 761 32.11 -14.43 -30.24
C THR A 761 33.52 -14.84 -29.82
N LEU A 762 33.67 -15.46 -28.64
CA LEU A 762 34.96 -15.99 -28.18
C LEU A 762 35.52 -17.05 -29.15
N ALA A 763 34.69 -17.99 -29.59
CA ALA A 763 35.10 -19.03 -30.53
C ALA A 763 35.58 -18.47 -31.87
N ASP A 764 34.89 -17.44 -32.37
CA ASP A 764 35.26 -16.72 -33.59
C ASP A 764 36.59 -15.97 -33.44
N GLN A 765 36.83 -15.35 -32.28
CA GLN A 765 38.09 -14.64 -31.97
C GLN A 765 39.28 -15.59 -31.84
N ILE A 766 39.09 -16.78 -31.26
CA ILE A 766 40.13 -17.83 -31.17
C ILE A 766 40.43 -18.40 -32.57
N GLY A 767 39.38 -18.65 -33.35
CA GLY A 767 39.46 -19.23 -34.69
C GLY A 767 39.68 -20.75 -34.70
N GLY A 768 39.30 -21.40 -35.81
CA GLY A 768 39.52 -22.84 -36.01
C GLY A 768 38.47 -23.79 -35.39
N LEU A 769 37.44 -23.26 -34.72
CA LEU A 769 36.38 -24.04 -34.06
C LEU A 769 35.11 -24.25 -34.92
N THR A 770 35.04 -23.68 -36.12
CA THR A 770 33.81 -23.68 -36.95
C THR A 770 33.28 -25.08 -37.31
N GLU A 771 34.14 -26.10 -37.28
CA GLU A 771 33.77 -27.48 -37.58
C GLU A 771 33.40 -28.31 -36.35
N SER A 772 33.57 -27.78 -35.14
CA SER A 772 33.19 -28.48 -33.91
C SER A 772 31.68 -28.58 -33.76
N GLU A 773 31.23 -29.61 -33.06
CA GLU A 773 29.80 -29.86 -32.87
C GLU A 773 29.19 -28.81 -31.94
N ALA A 774 29.92 -28.38 -30.90
CA ALA A 774 29.46 -27.34 -29.99
C ALA A 774 29.22 -26.00 -30.73
N TYR A 775 30.15 -25.59 -31.61
CA TYR A 775 29.99 -24.38 -32.41
C TYR A 775 28.77 -24.47 -33.34
N LYS A 776 28.59 -25.62 -34.01
CA LYS A 776 27.46 -25.86 -34.92
C LYS A 776 26.11 -25.82 -34.19
N ASN A 777 26.03 -26.40 -32.99
CA ASN A 777 24.83 -26.40 -32.17
C ASN A 777 24.46 -24.98 -31.70
N VAL A 778 25.43 -24.20 -31.21
CA VAL A 778 25.20 -22.79 -30.84
C VAL A 778 24.71 -21.98 -32.03
N VAL A 779 25.31 -22.15 -33.22
CA VAL A 779 24.88 -21.46 -34.44
C VAL A 779 23.47 -21.90 -34.90
N ALA A 780 23.09 -23.16 -34.68
CA ALA A 780 21.76 -23.65 -35.00
C ALA A 780 20.71 -23.10 -34.04
N LEU A 781 21.00 -23.08 -32.73
CA LEU A 781 20.13 -22.53 -31.71
C LEU A 781 19.88 -21.04 -31.91
N LEU A 782 20.92 -20.24 -32.16
CA LEU A 782 20.77 -18.80 -32.45
C LEU A 782 19.91 -18.49 -33.70
N LYS A 783 19.53 -19.50 -34.50
CA LYS A 783 18.61 -19.38 -35.65
C LYS A 783 17.23 -19.98 -35.38
N SER A 784 16.99 -20.50 -34.18
CA SER A 784 15.74 -21.13 -33.77
C SER A 784 14.84 -20.13 -33.06
N ASP A 785 13.53 -20.29 -33.25
CA ASP A 785 12.51 -19.58 -32.47
C ASP A 785 12.12 -20.35 -31.19
N GLU A 786 12.59 -21.59 -31.02
CA GLU A 786 12.21 -22.49 -29.91
C GLU A 786 13.36 -22.72 -28.90
N ILE A 787 14.27 -21.75 -28.75
CA ILE A 787 15.32 -21.80 -27.72
C ILE A 787 14.67 -21.70 -26.34
N ASP A 788 15.04 -22.58 -25.42
CA ASP A 788 14.77 -22.41 -23.99
C ASP A 788 16.05 -22.16 -23.19
N GLN A 789 15.90 -21.81 -21.91
CA GLN A 789 17.02 -21.45 -21.04
C GLN A 789 17.96 -22.63 -20.77
N ILE A 790 17.44 -23.86 -20.71
CA ILE A 790 18.23 -25.06 -20.41
C ILE A 790 19.17 -25.35 -21.58
N ASP A 791 18.63 -25.31 -22.80
CA ASP A 791 19.41 -25.47 -24.02
C ASP A 791 20.47 -24.35 -24.13
N ALA A 792 20.08 -23.09 -23.88
CA ALA A 792 21.01 -21.97 -23.94
C ALA A 792 22.20 -22.13 -22.99
N ASP A 793 21.96 -22.57 -21.75
CA ASP A 793 23.01 -22.78 -20.74
C ASP A 793 23.90 -23.99 -21.09
N GLU A 794 23.32 -25.13 -21.48
CA GLU A 794 24.07 -26.35 -21.79
C GLU A 794 25.05 -26.14 -22.96
N PHE A 795 24.56 -25.61 -24.08
CA PHE A 795 25.39 -25.43 -25.27
C PHE A 795 26.40 -24.27 -25.13
N THR A 796 26.11 -23.30 -24.27
CA THR A 796 27.06 -22.26 -23.88
C THR A 796 28.26 -22.88 -23.14
N GLU A 797 28.02 -23.74 -22.14
CA GLU A 797 29.10 -24.41 -21.39
C GLU A 797 29.94 -25.37 -22.27
N LEU A 798 29.29 -26.12 -23.16
CA LEU A 798 29.99 -27.00 -24.12
C LEU A 798 30.97 -26.21 -25.00
N LEU A 799 30.54 -25.06 -25.54
CA LEU A 799 31.41 -24.24 -26.39
C LEU A 799 32.51 -23.53 -25.59
N LYS A 800 32.25 -23.09 -24.35
CA LYS A 800 33.28 -22.51 -23.46
C LYS A 800 34.43 -23.49 -23.22
N MET A 801 34.13 -24.77 -22.98
CA MET A 801 35.16 -25.80 -22.79
C MET A 801 36.09 -25.90 -24.00
N GLU A 802 35.50 -26.03 -25.21
CA GLU A 802 36.29 -26.11 -26.44
C GLU A 802 37.10 -24.83 -26.71
N CYS A 803 36.55 -23.65 -26.40
CA CYS A 803 37.28 -22.38 -26.48
C CYS A 803 38.51 -22.39 -25.57
N VAL A 804 38.38 -22.76 -24.30
CA VAL A 804 39.51 -22.78 -23.35
C VAL A 804 40.58 -23.79 -23.78
N GLU A 805 40.18 -24.96 -24.28
CA GLU A 805 41.13 -25.95 -24.83
C GLU A 805 41.87 -25.43 -26.08
N ALA A 806 41.20 -24.62 -26.90
CA ALA A 806 41.78 -24.03 -28.12
C ALA A 806 42.65 -22.78 -27.87
N MET A 807 42.65 -22.21 -26.65
CA MET A 807 43.48 -21.05 -26.28
C MET A 807 44.97 -21.41 -26.12
N THR A 808 45.62 -21.69 -27.25
CA THR A 808 47.07 -21.90 -27.34
C THR A 808 47.87 -20.65 -26.93
N GLN A 809 49.17 -20.80 -26.69
CA GLN A 809 50.03 -19.67 -26.31
C GLN A 809 50.01 -18.53 -27.34
N ASP A 810 49.95 -18.84 -28.64
CA ASP A 810 49.91 -17.83 -29.71
C ASP A 810 48.61 -17.02 -29.66
N VAL A 811 47.48 -17.68 -29.38
CA VAL A 811 46.17 -17.02 -29.18
C VAL A 811 46.22 -16.11 -27.96
N LYS A 812 46.75 -16.59 -26.84
CA LYS A 812 46.90 -15.80 -25.60
C LYS A 812 47.78 -14.56 -25.80
N GLU A 813 48.89 -14.68 -26.54
CA GLU A 813 49.76 -13.54 -26.85
C GLU A 813 49.09 -12.51 -27.78
N SER A 814 48.25 -12.97 -28.72
CA SER A 814 47.51 -12.06 -29.61
C SER A 814 46.47 -11.20 -28.87
N ALA A 815 46.02 -11.67 -27.70
CA ALA A 815 45.03 -10.98 -26.87
C ALA A 815 45.51 -9.60 -26.35
N LYS A 816 46.83 -9.36 -26.33
CA LYS A 816 47.42 -8.06 -25.93
C LYS A 816 46.99 -6.91 -26.82
N GLU A 817 46.85 -7.20 -28.12
CA GLU A 817 46.43 -6.21 -29.12
C GLU A 817 44.93 -6.30 -29.38
N ASN A 818 44.34 -7.49 -29.23
CA ASN A 818 42.91 -7.74 -29.45
C ASN A 818 42.34 -8.60 -28.30
N PRO A 819 41.92 -7.99 -27.19
CA PRO A 819 41.38 -8.71 -26.05
C PRO A 819 40.28 -9.70 -26.44
N LEU A 820 40.32 -10.89 -25.85
CA LEU A 820 39.31 -11.93 -26.09
C LEU A 820 38.12 -11.70 -25.16
N ASP A 821 36.90 -11.72 -25.71
CA ASP A 821 35.65 -11.52 -24.98
C ASP A 821 35.31 -12.79 -24.19
N MET A 822 35.59 -12.75 -22.89
CA MET A 822 35.32 -13.83 -21.94
C MET A 822 33.98 -13.61 -21.21
N THR A 823 33.14 -12.68 -21.65
CA THR A 823 31.89 -12.29 -20.96
C THR A 823 30.93 -13.47 -20.81
N SER A 824 30.98 -14.46 -21.70
CA SER A 824 30.17 -15.67 -21.57
C SER A 824 30.37 -16.37 -20.21
N PHE A 825 31.54 -16.23 -19.57
CA PHE A 825 31.83 -16.82 -18.26
C PHE A 825 31.08 -16.15 -17.10
N ILE A 826 30.52 -14.96 -17.30
CA ILE A 826 29.64 -14.30 -16.34
C ILE A 826 28.22 -14.80 -16.58
N VAL A 827 27.59 -15.36 -15.56
CA VAL A 827 26.17 -15.70 -15.55
C VAL A 827 25.38 -14.41 -15.43
N ASN A 828 24.39 -14.25 -16.31
CA ASN A 828 23.48 -13.11 -16.32
C ASN A 828 24.19 -11.73 -16.33
N PRO A 829 25.02 -11.42 -17.35
CA PRO A 829 25.85 -10.22 -17.36
C PRO A 829 25.07 -8.92 -17.64
N ASN A 830 23.86 -8.98 -18.17
CA ASN A 830 22.96 -7.84 -18.34
C ASN A 830 21.75 -7.89 -17.37
N ILE A 831 21.90 -8.63 -16.26
CA ILE A 831 20.93 -8.73 -15.16
C ILE A 831 19.46 -8.81 -15.61
N TYR A 832 19.12 -9.89 -16.27
CA TYR A 832 17.74 -10.27 -16.54
C TYR A 832 17.12 -10.94 -15.31
N GLN A 833 15.94 -10.49 -14.88
CA GLN A 833 15.20 -11.08 -13.79
C GLN A 833 14.15 -12.06 -14.30
N ASN A 834 14.34 -13.33 -13.93
CA ASN A 834 13.36 -14.39 -14.10
C ASN A 834 13.43 -15.42 -12.95
N ALA A 835 14.03 -15.05 -11.82
CA ALA A 835 13.97 -15.83 -10.60
C ALA A 835 12.50 -15.95 -10.20
N VAL A 836 12.09 -17.18 -9.97
CA VAL A 836 10.75 -17.49 -9.49
C VAL A 836 10.84 -18.28 -8.19
N ASP A 837 9.83 -18.14 -7.34
CA ASP A 837 9.65 -19.02 -6.19
C ASP A 837 9.23 -20.43 -6.62
N ASP A 838 9.05 -21.33 -5.65
CA ASP A 838 8.60 -22.71 -5.89
C ASP A 838 7.23 -22.81 -6.59
N ASN A 839 6.46 -21.71 -6.62
CA ASN A 839 5.17 -21.60 -7.30
C ASN A 839 5.28 -20.96 -8.69
N ASN A 840 6.50 -20.77 -9.21
CA ASN A 840 6.77 -20.10 -10.48
C ASN A 840 6.37 -18.61 -10.47
N THR A 841 6.30 -17.99 -9.30
CA THR A 841 6.01 -16.55 -9.11
C THR A 841 7.31 -15.75 -9.16
N PRO A 842 7.41 -14.71 -10.01
CA PRO A 842 8.65 -13.93 -10.10
C PRO A 842 9.01 -13.22 -8.78
N ILE A 843 10.30 -13.25 -8.41
CA ILE A 843 10.82 -12.64 -7.18
C ILE A 843 11.98 -11.69 -7.49
N ASN A 844 11.94 -10.47 -6.95
CA ASN A 844 13.00 -9.46 -7.11
C ASN A 844 14.03 -9.45 -5.97
N THR A 845 13.90 -10.36 -5.00
CA THR A 845 14.80 -10.49 -3.83
C THR A 845 15.98 -11.43 -4.07
N VAL A 846 16.05 -12.04 -5.26
CA VAL A 846 17.12 -12.94 -5.71
C VAL A 846 17.56 -12.49 -7.10
N ALA A 847 18.86 -12.46 -7.40
CA ALA A 847 19.37 -12.18 -8.74
C ALA A 847 20.01 -13.45 -9.30
N ASN A 848 19.53 -13.94 -10.45
CA ASN A 848 20.00 -15.21 -11.01
C ASN A 848 21.50 -15.18 -11.30
N GLY A 849 22.24 -16.11 -10.69
CA GLY A 849 23.70 -16.20 -10.81
C GLY A 849 24.50 -15.28 -9.87
N TRP A 850 23.83 -14.50 -9.01
CA TRP A 850 24.47 -13.53 -8.11
C TRP A 850 24.13 -13.79 -6.64
N GLU A 851 25.15 -13.80 -5.79
CA GLU A 851 24.99 -13.82 -4.34
C GLU A 851 24.93 -12.39 -3.81
N CYS A 852 23.76 -11.97 -3.31
CA CYS A 852 23.53 -10.58 -2.92
C CYS A 852 23.37 -10.43 -1.41
N GLN A 853 24.37 -9.82 -0.75
CA GLN A 853 24.36 -9.52 0.68
C GLN A 853 24.33 -8.02 0.90
N THR A 854 23.45 -7.54 1.77
CA THR A 854 23.40 -6.13 2.19
C THR A 854 22.62 -6.01 3.49
N THR A 855 22.85 -4.93 4.24
CA THR A 855 22.02 -4.58 5.39
C THR A 855 20.97 -3.51 5.06
N ALA A 856 20.92 -3.01 3.82
CA ALA A 856 19.96 -2.00 3.41
C ALA A 856 18.50 -2.39 3.71
N ASP A 857 17.65 -1.40 3.96
CA ASP A 857 16.24 -1.60 4.35
C ASP A 857 15.45 -2.37 3.27
N SER A 858 15.79 -2.21 1.99
CA SER A 858 15.13 -2.93 0.90
C SER A 858 15.57 -4.40 0.84
N GLN A 859 14.60 -5.28 0.65
CA GLN A 859 14.84 -6.69 0.33
C GLN A 859 15.08 -6.92 -1.17
N GLU A 860 14.77 -5.95 -2.02
CA GLU A 860 14.95 -6.04 -3.47
C GLU A 860 16.44 -6.10 -3.82
N ARG A 861 16.80 -6.96 -4.77
CA ARG A 861 18.14 -7.17 -5.34
C ARG A 861 18.19 -6.82 -6.82
N THR A 862 17.02 -6.79 -7.46
CA THR A 862 16.79 -6.24 -8.79
C THR A 862 15.67 -5.21 -8.72
N LYS A 863 15.60 -4.30 -9.70
CA LYS A 863 14.61 -3.22 -9.71
C LYS A 863 13.20 -3.66 -10.08
N ALA A 864 13.08 -4.70 -10.90
CA ALA A 864 11.81 -5.30 -11.31
C ALA A 864 11.74 -6.79 -10.94
N THR A 865 10.53 -7.36 -10.92
CA THR A 865 10.26 -8.77 -10.67
C THR A 865 10.36 -9.64 -11.92
N SER A 866 10.36 -9.06 -13.13
CA SER A 866 10.53 -9.79 -14.38
C SER A 866 11.13 -8.89 -15.46
N GLY A 867 11.86 -9.48 -16.40
CA GLY A 867 12.35 -8.77 -17.58
C GLY A 867 13.80 -8.27 -17.41
N ASP A 868 14.21 -7.40 -18.32
CA ASP A 868 15.50 -6.74 -18.29
C ASP A 868 15.55 -5.72 -17.13
N THR A 869 16.58 -5.79 -16.29
CA THR A 869 16.72 -4.97 -15.08
C THR A 869 18.20 -4.77 -14.79
N TRP A 870 18.52 -4.32 -13.59
CA TRP A 870 19.87 -4.16 -13.07
C TRP A 870 19.92 -4.66 -11.63
N LEU A 871 21.13 -4.89 -11.12
CA LEU A 871 21.33 -5.08 -9.70
C LEU A 871 20.94 -3.79 -8.98
N TYR A 872 20.20 -3.93 -7.89
CA TYR A 872 19.60 -2.83 -7.17
C TYR A 872 19.78 -3.00 -5.68
N CYS A 873 20.13 -1.90 -5.02
CA CYS A 873 20.14 -1.81 -3.57
C CYS A 873 19.62 -0.43 -3.15
N TRP A 874 18.70 -0.40 -2.19
CA TRP A 874 18.05 0.83 -1.73
C TRP A 874 17.87 0.86 -0.22
N SER A 875 18.07 2.04 0.35
CA SER A 875 17.83 2.32 1.77
C SER A 875 17.06 3.62 1.92
N TRP A 876 16.03 3.60 2.77
CA TRP A 876 15.28 4.80 3.13
C TRP A 876 15.94 5.58 4.26
N SER A 877 16.59 4.88 5.21
CA SER A 877 16.95 5.45 6.51
C SER A 877 18.30 6.17 6.56
N GLY A 878 19.22 5.91 5.61
CA GLY A 878 20.58 6.48 5.60
C GLY A 878 21.42 6.15 6.84
N LYS A 879 20.96 5.23 7.69
CA LYS A 879 21.64 4.78 8.92
C LYS A 879 22.68 3.72 8.59
N GLU A 880 23.73 3.65 9.41
CA GLU A 880 24.80 2.66 9.24
C GLU A 880 24.30 1.21 9.28
N SER A 881 23.33 0.91 10.15
CA SER A 881 22.77 -0.44 10.26
C SER A 881 22.03 -0.86 9.00
N ASN A 882 21.43 0.09 8.27
CA ASN A 882 20.57 -0.17 7.15
C ASN A 882 21.01 0.65 5.93
N ASN A 883 22.26 0.47 5.49
CA ASN A 883 22.89 1.31 4.48
C ASN A 883 23.11 0.57 3.16
N ILE A 884 23.10 1.30 2.03
CA ILE A 884 23.38 0.73 0.71
C ILE A 884 24.85 0.34 0.49
N ALA A 885 25.77 0.81 1.35
CA ALA A 885 27.20 0.52 1.27
C ALA A 885 27.70 -0.30 2.48
N SER A 886 27.17 -0.08 3.69
CA SER A 886 27.57 -0.88 4.86
C SER A 886 27.27 -2.37 4.63
N SER A 887 28.27 -3.23 4.81
CA SER A 887 28.13 -4.69 4.71
C SER A 887 27.45 -5.16 3.42
N THR A 888 27.59 -4.39 2.34
CA THR A 888 27.04 -4.73 1.02
C THR A 888 28.10 -5.45 0.20
N ASP A 889 27.77 -6.64 -0.30
CA ASP A 889 28.59 -7.49 -1.16
C ASP A 889 27.69 -8.30 -2.11
N TYR A 890 27.61 -7.89 -3.36
CA TYR A 890 26.89 -8.58 -4.43
C TYR A 890 27.92 -9.18 -5.37
N HIS A 891 28.01 -10.51 -5.47
CA HIS A 891 29.15 -11.13 -6.15
C HIS A 891 28.80 -12.43 -6.89
N GLN A 892 29.71 -12.82 -7.77
CA GLN A 892 29.66 -14.06 -8.53
C GLN A 892 31.05 -14.70 -8.59
N VAL A 893 31.10 -16.03 -8.51
CA VAL A 893 32.32 -16.82 -8.69
C VAL A 893 32.37 -17.40 -10.11
N LEU A 894 33.38 -16.96 -10.86
CA LEU A 894 33.70 -17.37 -12.23
C LEU A 894 34.81 -18.44 -12.20
N GLY A 895 34.77 -19.37 -13.16
CA GLY A 895 35.77 -20.42 -13.27
C GLY A 895 35.55 -21.61 -12.32
N ASN A 896 36.53 -22.51 -12.22
CA ASN A 896 36.41 -23.73 -11.42
C ASN A 896 37.03 -23.59 -10.02
N TYR A 897 36.33 -24.12 -9.02
CA TYR A 897 36.66 -24.09 -7.59
C TYR A 897 37.18 -25.47 -7.14
N GLY A 898 38.46 -25.78 -7.42
CA GLY A 898 38.98 -27.12 -7.12
C GLY A 898 38.28 -28.22 -7.92
N ALA A 899 37.89 -29.33 -7.27
CA ALA A 899 37.24 -30.48 -7.92
C ALA A 899 35.70 -30.38 -7.99
N GLN A 900 35.13 -29.17 -8.09
CA GLN A 900 33.69 -29.02 -8.34
C GLN A 900 33.38 -29.35 -9.82
N GLU A 901 32.40 -30.22 -10.02
CA GLU A 901 32.27 -31.07 -11.21
C GLU A 901 31.64 -30.37 -12.45
N SER A 902 31.41 -29.04 -12.43
CA SER A 902 30.51 -28.40 -13.41
C SER A 902 30.90 -27.02 -13.99
N LYS A 903 32.05 -26.41 -13.64
CA LYS A 903 32.47 -25.10 -14.21
C LYS A 903 33.79 -25.18 -14.97
N VAL A 904 33.87 -24.50 -16.11
CA VAL A 904 35.08 -24.41 -16.94
C VAL A 904 36.13 -23.51 -16.29
N ALA A 905 37.36 -23.99 -16.07
CA ALA A 905 38.42 -23.20 -15.45
C ALA A 905 38.87 -22.03 -16.35
N LEU A 906 39.07 -20.85 -15.75
CA LEU A 906 39.62 -19.70 -16.48
C LEU A 906 41.10 -19.96 -16.84
N PRO A 907 41.55 -19.61 -18.06
CA PRO A 907 42.97 -19.64 -18.40
C PRO A 907 43.81 -18.71 -17.51
N ASP A 908 45.02 -19.14 -17.13
CA ASP A 908 45.97 -18.24 -16.45
C ASP A 908 46.31 -17.02 -17.33
N GLY A 909 46.30 -15.84 -16.72
CA GLY A 909 46.64 -14.57 -17.38
C GLY A 909 46.00 -13.34 -16.75
N ALA A 910 46.18 -12.19 -17.40
CA ALA A 910 45.58 -10.92 -17.03
C ALA A 910 44.19 -10.75 -17.66
N TYR A 911 43.27 -10.20 -16.87
CA TYR A 911 41.88 -9.94 -17.24
C TYR A 911 41.50 -8.49 -17.00
N ARG A 912 40.49 -8.03 -17.74
CA ARG A 912 39.79 -6.74 -17.58
C ARG A 912 38.34 -7.01 -17.18
N LEU A 913 37.83 -6.30 -16.18
CA LEU A 913 36.42 -6.34 -15.80
C LEU A 913 35.80 -4.96 -15.99
N GLU A 914 34.61 -4.92 -16.59
CA GLU A 914 33.85 -3.69 -16.83
C GLU A 914 32.39 -3.89 -16.43
N ALA A 915 31.72 -2.81 -16.03
CA ALA A 915 30.28 -2.78 -15.77
C ALA A 915 29.72 -1.37 -15.96
N ALA A 916 28.44 -1.25 -16.29
CA ALA A 916 27.67 -0.03 -16.07
C ALA A 916 27.35 0.05 -14.58
N THR A 917 27.61 1.19 -13.94
CA THR A 917 27.32 1.39 -12.51
C THR A 917 26.86 2.82 -12.28
N TRP A 918 25.93 3.02 -11.35
CA TRP A 918 25.49 4.35 -10.95
C TRP A 918 25.09 4.37 -9.47
N CYS A 919 25.25 5.50 -8.79
CA CYS A 919 24.72 5.67 -7.44
C CYS A 919 24.22 7.09 -7.19
N THR A 920 23.28 7.25 -6.26
CA THR A 920 22.71 8.55 -5.88
C THR A 920 23.75 9.50 -5.32
N LYS A 921 24.69 9.01 -4.49
CA LYS A 921 25.68 9.82 -3.77
C LYS A 921 26.94 9.03 -3.44
N THR A 922 28.05 9.76 -3.33
CA THR A 922 29.33 9.28 -2.78
C THR A 922 29.85 8.02 -3.48
N PRO A 923 30.03 8.07 -4.83
CA PRO A 923 30.48 6.92 -5.63
C PRO A 923 31.77 6.28 -5.17
N GLU A 924 32.64 7.02 -4.47
CA GLU A 924 33.89 6.52 -3.90
C GLU A 924 33.70 5.48 -2.77
N LEU A 925 32.49 5.36 -2.20
CA LEU A 925 32.16 4.36 -1.17
C LEU A 925 31.53 3.07 -1.72
N LEU A 926 31.31 2.99 -3.04
CA LEU A 926 30.82 1.81 -3.74
C LEU A 926 31.83 1.42 -4.81
N GLN A 927 32.14 0.14 -4.87
CA GLN A 927 33.26 -0.34 -5.67
C GLN A 927 32.86 -1.57 -6.47
N LEU A 928 33.07 -1.51 -7.79
CA LEU A 928 33.21 -2.70 -8.61
C LEU A 928 34.53 -3.36 -8.23
N TYR A 929 34.53 -4.66 -7.93
CA TYR A 929 35.72 -5.38 -7.50
C TYR A 929 35.92 -6.71 -8.23
N ALA A 930 37.17 -7.15 -8.24
CA ALA A 930 37.62 -8.44 -8.72
C ALA A 930 38.66 -9.01 -7.75
N LEU A 931 38.52 -10.28 -7.39
CA LEU A 931 39.34 -10.96 -6.39
C LEU A 931 39.67 -12.39 -6.86
N THR A 932 40.94 -12.78 -6.77
CA THR A 932 41.36 -14.17 -6.96
C THR A 932 41.50 -14.87 -5.61
N ARG A 933 40.87 -16.04 -5.48
CA ARG A 933 40.96 -16.88 -4.27
C ARG A 933 41.79 -18.12 -4.57
N ASN A 934 42.82 -18.35 -3.75
CA ASN A 934 43.54 -19.62 -3.70
C ASN A 934 42.86 -20.54 -2.69
N VAL A 935 42.61 -21.78 -3.11
CA VAL A 935 41.98 -22.80 -2.27
C VAL A 935 43.02 -23.88 -1.98
N SER A 936 43.33 -24.11 -0.71
CA SER A 936 44.11 -25.27 -0.27
C SER A 936 43.22 -26.21 0.52
N THR A 937 43.28 -27.51 0.24
CA THR A 937 42.57 -28.54 1.01
C THR A 937 43.45 -29.08 2.12
N GLU A 938 42.99 -29.02 3.37
CA GLU A 938 43.60 -29.70 4.51
C GLU A 938 42.72 -30.89 4.93
N ILE A 939 43.32 -32.03 5.25
CA ILE A 939 42.57 -33.14 5.85
C ILE A 939 42.61 -32.94 7.36
N VAL A 940 41.43 -32.70 7.94
CA VAL A 940 41.25 -32.60 9.38
C VAL A 940 40.50 -33.84 9.85
N PRO A 941 41.10 -34.69 10.71
CA PRO A 941 40.40 -35.82 11.28
C PRO A 941 39.36 -35.33 12.30
N ASP A 942 38.13 -35.82 12.19
CA ASP A 942 37.08 -35.56 13.18
C ASP A 942 37.33 -36.33 14.49
N ILE A 943 36.46 -36.11 15.49
CA ILE A 943 36.52 -36.77 16.81
C ILE A 943 36.43 -38.31 16.73
N ASN A 944 36.01 -38.86 15.59
CA ASN A 944 35.90 -40.29 15.30
C ASN A 944 37.00 -40.82 14.38
N GLN A 945 38.02 -40.01 14.04
CA GLN A 945 39.10 -40.33 13.09
C GLN A 945 38.63 -40.53 11.64
N ASN A 946 37.53 -39.87 11.23
CA ASN A 946 37.18 -39.77 9.82
C ASN A 946 37.85 -38.53 9.21
N ASP A 947 38.56 -38.73 8.10
CA ASP A 947 39.22 -37.66 7.34
C ASP A 947 38.16 -36.73 6.72
N SER A 948 38.06 -35.49 7.20
CA SER A 948 37.25 -34.44 6.59
C SER A 948 38.13 -33.50 5.78
N THR A 949 37.78 -33.25 4.52
CA THR A 949 38.49 -32.26 3.69
C THR A 949 38.00 -30.88 4.05
N VAL A 950 38.88 -30.06 4.63
CA VAL A 950 38.66 -28.65 4.95
C VAL A 950 39.25 -27.79 3.84
N TYR A 951 38.43 -26.93 3.24
CA TYR A 951 38.88 -25.95 2.26
C TYR A 951 39.33 -24.69 2.99
N VAL A 952 40.61 -24.34 2.84
CA VAL A 952 41.22 -23.11 3.36
C VAL A 952 41.35 -22.14 2.19
N PHE A 953 40.72 -20.98 2.35
CA PHE A 953 40.67 -19.92 1.35
C PHE A 953 41.72 -18.86 1.69
N SER A 954 42.51 -18.45 0.71
CA SER A 954 43.43 -17.32 0.83
C SER A 954 43.28 -16.38 -0.37
N ASP A 955 42.95 -15.13 -0.09
CA ASP A 955 42.85 -14.08 -1.11
C ASP A 955 44.25 -13.76 -1.64
N SER A 956 44.46 -13.87 -2.95
CA SER A 956 45.80 -13.75 -3.56
C SER A 956 46.02 -12.42 -4.28
N VAL A 957 45.02 -11.93 -5.03
CA VAL A 957 45.08 -10.66 -5.77
C VAL A 957 43.71 -10.00 -5.73
N TYR A 958 43.68 -8.70 -5.45
CA TYR A 958 42.46 -7.92 -5.29
C TYR A 958 42.58 -6.60 -6.07
N ALA A 959 41.54 -6.24 -6.83
CA ALA A 959 41.46 -5.00 -7.61
C ALA A 959 40.04 -4.40 -7.52
N GLU A 960 39.94 -3.06 -7.57
CA GLU A 960 38.66 -2.35 -7.44
C GLU A 960 38.65 -1.03 -8.23
N ALA A 961 37.45 -0.59 -8.58
CA ALA A 961 37.16 0.70 -9.21
C ALA A 961 35.90 1.32 -8.58
N ALA A 962 35.95 2.61 -8.28
CA ALA A 962 34.80 3.34 -7.74
C ALA A 962 33.66 3.45 -8.77
N PHE A 963 32.43 3.56 -8.28
CA PHE A 963 31.25 3.74 -9.12
C PHE A 963 31.29 5.06 -9.92
N ASN A 964 30.47 5.12 -10.96
CA ASN A 964 30.14 6.36 -11.63
C ASN A 964 28.92 7.03 -10.96
N ALA A 965 28.79 8.36 -11.03
CA ALA A 965 27.64 9.11 -10.51
C ALA A 965 26.98 9.99 -11.57
N ASP A 966 27.35 9.81 -12.83
CA ASP A 966 26.82 10.53 -13.98
C ASP A 966 25.62 9.78 -14.58
N THR A 967 24.43 10.37 -14.43
CA THR A 967 23.17 9.80 -14.93
C THR A 967 23.16 9.70 -16.45
N ASP A 968 23.67 10.69 -17.17
CA ASP A 968 23.71 10.66 -18.63
C ASP A 968 24.60 9.51 -19.10
N ALA A 969 25.74 9.29 -18.44
CA ALA A 969 26.62 8.17 -18.74
C ALA A 969 25.97 6.81 -18.43
N TRP A 970 25.16 6.72 -17.38
CA TRP A 970 24.37 5.51 -17.07
C TRP A 970 23.30 5.26 -18.12
N ASP A 971 22.50 6.27 -18.47
CA ASP A 971 21.42 6.14 -19.45
C ASP A 971 21.97 5.79 -20.84
N ILE A 972 23.09 6.41 -21.24
CA ILE A 972 23.82 6.02 -22.45
C ILE A 972 24.28 4.57 -22.34
N ALA A 973 24.86 4.16 -21.21
CA ALA A 973 25.36 2.81 -21.03
C ALA A 973 24.25 1.74 -21.10
N GLN A 974 23.09 2.01 -20.51
CA GLN A 974 21.90 1.16 -20.59
C GLN A 974 21.39 1.07 -22.04
N ASN A 975 21.22 2.22 -22.72
CA ASN A 975 20.73 2.26 -24.10
C ASN A 975 21.70 1.65 -25.12
N THR A 976 23.00 1.64 -24.84
CA THR A 976 24.04 1.15 -25.76
C THR A 976 24.67 -0.18 -25.34
N LEU A 977 24.18 -0.81 -24.26
CA LEU A 977 24.77 -2.00 -23.64
C LEU A 977 26.27 -1.88 -23.35
N SER A 978 26.71 -0.65 -23.07
CA SER A 978 28.10 -0.30 -22.77
C SER A 978 28.33 -0.20 -21.27
N THR A 979 29.54 0.19 -20.87
CA THR A 979 30.01 0.16 -19.48
C THR A 979 30.54 1.52 -19.05
N THR A 980 30.41 1.86 -17.77
CA THR A 980 30.88 3.14 -17.22
C THR A 980 32.09 3.00 -16.30
N THR A 981 32.32 1.80 -15.74
CA THR A 981 33.30 1.54 -14.69
C THR A 981 34.18 0.36 -15.08
N VAL A 982 35.51 0.52 -14.91
CA VAL A 982 36.51 -0.42 -15.43
C VAL A 982 37.56 -0.75 -14.37
N ILE A 983 37.76 -2.04 -14.11
CA ILE A 983 38.95 -2.57 -13.45
C ILE A 983 39.98 -2.92 -14.53
N PRO A 984 41.08 -2.15 -14.62
CA PRO A 984 42.01 -2.25 -15.72
C PRO A 984 42.95 -3.44 -15.60
N GLU A 985 43.03 -4.17 -14.49
CA GLU A 985 43.84 -5.40 -14.41
C GLU A 985 43.47 -6.25 -13.19
N ILE A 986 43.20 -7.54 -13.42
CA ILE A 986 43.25 -8.59 -12.41
C ILE A 986 43.96 -9.81 -12.99
N TYR A 987 44.94 -10.36 -12.27
CA TYR A 987 45.71 -11.51 -12.75
C TYR A 987 45.21 -12.79 -12.10
N VAL A 988 44.73 -13.73 -12.92
CA VAL A 988 44.13 -15.00 -12.48
C VAL A 988 45.17 -16.12 -12.56
N GLU A 989 45.36 -16.81 -11.45
CA GLU A 989 46.11 -18.06 -11.32
C GLU A 989 45.17 -19.12 -10.73
N ASN A 990 45.25 -20.35 -11.21
CA ASN A 990 44.42 -21.48 -10.74
C ASN A 990 42.93 -21.40 -11.14
N GLY A 991 42.60 -20.59 -12.15
CA GLY A 991 41.35 -20.68 -12.90
C GLY A 991 40.05 -20.28 -12.19
N SER A 992 40.12 -19.49 -11.11
CA SER A 992 38.97 -18.95 -10.38
C SER A 992 39.08 -17.43 -10.18
N LEU A 993 37.97 -16.73 -10.36
CA LEU A 993 37.85 -15.27 -10.19
C LEU A 993 36.51 -14.93 -9.55
N VAL A 994 36.52 -14.16 -8.47
CA VAL A 994 35.31 -13.56 -7.89
C VAL A 994 35.18 -12.14 -8.43
N ILE A 995 34.00 -11.80 -8.94
CA ILE A 995 33.66 -10.44 -9.36
C ILE A 995 32.46 -9.95 -8.57
N GLY A 996 32.35 -8.64 -8.34
CA GLY A 996 31.22 -8.13 -7.60
C GLY A 996 31.22 -6.64 -7.34
N ILE A 997 30.28 -6.24 -6.51
CA ILE A 997 30.10 -4.89 -5.99
C ILE A 997 30.18 -4.98 -4.49
N LYS A 998 30.97 -4.11 -3.89
CA LYS A 998 31.02 -3.99 -2.43
C LYS A 998 30.93 -2.53 -2.01
N GLY A 999 30.41 -2.30 -0.80
CA GLY A 999 30.50 -1.00 -0.16
C GLY A 999 31.63 -0.93 0.87
N SER A 1000 32.20 0.27 1.05
CA SER A 1000 33.36 0.50 1.90
C SER A 1000 33.11 1.49 3.04
N GLY A 1001 31.84 1.84 3.32
CA GLY A 1001 31.47 2.79 4.36
C GLY A 1001 29.96 3.06 4.43
N VAL A 1002 29.60 4.23 4.96
CA VAL A 1002 28.21 4.67 5.16
C VAL A 1002 27.88 5.81 4.21
N ILE A 1003 26.88 5.63 3.35
CA ILE A 1003 26.31 6.71 2.51
C ILE A 1003 25.14 7.36 3.26
N THR A 1004 25.25 8.65 3.59
CA THR A 1004 24.24 9.36 4.39
C THR A 1004 23.14 10.01 3.56
N GLY A 1005 21.99 10.26 4.19
CA GLY A 1005 20.80 10.86 3.57
C GLY A 1005 19.69 9.84 3.32
N ASN A 1006 18.46 10.31 3.23
CA ASN A 1006 17.29 9.44 3.02
C ASN A 1006 17.17 9.04 1.54
N GLY A 1007 16.61 7.86 1.28
CA GLY A 1007 16.29 7.39 -0.07
C GLY A 1007 17.51 7.25 -0.99
N GLN A 1008 18.56 6.58 -0.53
CA GLN A 1008 19.78 6.36 -1.31
C GLN A 1008 19.73 5.01 -2.03
N TYR A 1009 20.28 4.93 -3.24
CA TYR A 1009 20.34 3.69 -4.03
C TYR A 1009 21.49 3.66 -5.03
N TRP A 1010 21.80 2.47 -5.50
CA TRP A 1010 22.74 2.24 -6.59
C TRP A 1010 22.24 1.19 -7.58
N PHE A 1011 22.76 1.26 -8.79
CA PHE A 1011 22.49 0.37 -9.91
C PHE A 1011 23.79 -0.20 -10.47
N ALA A 1012 23.74 -1.44 -10.94
CA ALA A 1012 24.83 -2.01 -11.73
C ALA A 1012 24.34 -3.08 -12.71
N ASP A 1013 24.93 -3.06 -13.91
CA ASP A 1013 24.51 -3.88 -15.04
C ASP A 1013 25.63 -3.96 -16.11
N ASN A 1014 25.38 -4.60 -17.25
CA ASN A 1014 26.26 -4.68 -18.41
C ASN A 1014 27.69 -5.15 -18.09
N PHE A 1015 27.83 -6.20 -17.28
CA PHE A 1015 29.12 -6.76 -16.90
C PHE A 1015 29.85 -7.35 -18.12
N ARG A 1016 31.14 -7.05 -18.28
CA ARG A 1016 32.00 -7.56 -19.35
C ARG A 1016 33.32 -8.07 -18.80
N LEU A 1017 33.78 -9.21 -19.29
CA LEU A 1017 35.07 -9.79 -18.91
C LEU A 1017 35.92 -10.00 -20.17
N TYR A 1018 37.18 -9.57 -20.12
CA TYR A 1018 38.12 -9.77 -21.22
C TYR A 1018 39.40 -10.45 -20.76
N TYR A 1019 39.91 -11.41 -21.53
CA TYR A 1019 41.29 -11.88 -21.41
C TYR A 1019 42.18 -10.97 -22.24
N VAL A 1020 43.19 -10.36 -21.62
CA VAL A 1020 44.02 -9.33 -22.28
C VAL A 1020 45.46 -9.77 -22.50
N GLY A 1021 45.89 -10.88 -21.90
CA GLY A 1021 47.24 -11.37 -22.11
C GLY A 1021 47.72 -12.37 -21.06
N PRO A 1022 48.83 -13.07 -21.31
CA PRO A 1022 49.32 -14.12 -20.43
C PRO A 1022 50.17 -13.60 -19.25
N ASN A 1023 50.54 -12.31 -19.20
CA ASN A 1023 51.43 -11.78 -18.16
C ASN A 1023 50.78 -10.67 -17.34
N LYS A 1024 51.22 -10.56 -16.08
CA LYS A 1024 50.89 -9.43 -15.22
C LYS A 1024 51.50 -8.14 -15.79
N GLY A 1025 50.68 -7.12 -15.95
CA GLY A 1025 51.01 -5.82 -16.53
C GLY A 1025 50.48 -5.62 -17.95
N ASP A 1026 49.96 -6.66 -18.60
CA ASP A 1026 49.49 -6.60 -20.00
C ASP A 1026 48.24 -5.71 -20.17
N ASN A 1027 47.53 -5.37 -19.09
CA ASN A 1027 46.30 -4.58 -19.11
C ASN A 1027 46.45 -3.12 -18.60
N ILE A 1028 47.68 -2.67 -18.29
CA ILE A 1028 47.92 -1.35 -17.65
C ILE A 1028 47.77 -0.16 -18.63
N SER A 1029 47.61 -0.41 -19.93
CA SER A 1029 47.29 0.66 -20.90
C SER A 1029 45.85 1.14 -20.72
N ALA A 1030 45.69 2.44 -20.45
CA ALA A 1030 44.43 3.16 -20.26
C ALA A 1030 43.35 2.81 -21.33
N PRO A 1031 42.05 2.92 -20.99
CA PRO A 1031 40.94 2.36 -21.77
C PRO A 1031 40.96 2.82 -23.23
N SER A 1032 40.52 1.94 -24.13
CA SER A 1032 40.17 2.33 -25.50
C SER A 1032 38.89 3.17 -25.45
N VAL A 1033 39.04 4.46 -25.11
CA VAL A 1033 38.01 5.46 -25.32
C VAL A 1033 38.00 5.78 -26.81
N ASP A 1034 36.85 5.58 -27.44
CA ASP A 1034 36.45 5.97 -28.80
C ASP A 1034 37.55 6.17 -29.85
N ASN A 1035 37.49 5.36 -30.90
CA ASN A 1035 38.35 5.41 -32.10
C ASN A 1035 38.44 6.80 -32.79
N ASN A 1036 37.62 7.77 -32.40
CA ASN A 1036 37.63 9.12 -32.96
C ASN A 1036 38.65 10.09 -32.33
N ASP A 1037 39.00 10.00 -31.04
CA ASP A 1037 39.96 10.96 -30.42
C ASP A 1037 41.44 10.60 -30.70
N LEU A 1038 41.70 9.33 -31.04
CA LEU A 1038 43.04 8.83 -31.41
C LEU A 1038 43.50 9.29 -32.80
N MET A 1039 42.55 9.71 -33.66
CA MET A 1039 42.83 10.22 -35.01
C MET A 1039 43.17 11.73 -35.04
N LYS A 1040 43.04 12.44 -33.90
CA LYS A 1040 43.31 13.88 -33.81
C LYS A 1040 44.81 14.18 -33.91
N GLU A 1041 45.18 15.13 -34.75
CA GLU A 1041 46.57 15.59 -34.92
C GLU A 1041 46.93 16.65 -33.87
N VAL A 1042 48.10 16.50 -33.24
CA VAL A 1042 48.59 17.38 -32.16
C VAL A 1042 50.05 17.75 -32.36
N ASP A 1043 50.44 18.91 -31.84
CA ASP A 1043 51.83 19.37 -31.75
C ASP A 1043 52.41 19.02 -30.37
N VAL A 1044 53.67 18.59 -30.34
CA VAL A 1044 54.40 18.22 -29.11
C VAL A 1044 55.56 19.17 -28.91
N TYR A 1045 55.68 19.71 -27.71
CA TYR A 1045 56.74 20.63 -27.29
C TYR A 1045 57.55 20.03 -26.15
N ASP A 1046 58.84 20.34 -26.07
CA ASP A 1046 59.62 20.06 -24.86
C ASP A 1046 59.39 21.12 -23.77
N LEU A 1047 59.92 20.89 -22.57
CA LEU A 1047 59.85 21.82 -21.43
C LEU A 1047 60.39 23.24 -21.70
N SER A 1048 61.24 23.41 -22.72
CA SER A 1048 61.78 24.73 -23.09
C SER A 1048 60.86 25.49 -24.06
N GLY A 1049 59.72 24.90 -24.43
CA GLY A 1049 58.77 25.47 -25.39
C GLY A 1049 59.16 25.22 -26.84
N ARG A 1050 60.14 24.35 -27.11
CA ARG A 1050 60.54 24.00 -28.48
C ARG A 1050 59.67 22.86 -28.99
N MET A 1051 59.02 23.09 -30.13
CA MET A 1051 58.25 22.06 -30.83
C MET A 1051 59.18 20.93 -31.29
N VAL A 1052 58.91 19.71 -30.82
CA VAL A 1052 59.67 18.50 -31.14
C VAL A 1052 58.93 17.60 -32.13
N ARG A 1053 57.60 17.69 -32.23
CA ARG A 1053 56.79 17.07 -33.29
C ARG A 1053 55.61 17.97 -33.65
N LYS A 1054 55.20 17.93 -34.92
CA LYS A 1054 54.10 18.76 -35.45
C LYS A 1054 53.06 17.87 -36.12
N GLN A 1055 51.78 18.12 -35.84
CA GLN A 1055 50.63 17.46 -36.48
C GLN A 1055 50.75 15.93 -36.54
N VAL A 1056 51.18 15.36 -35.43
CA VAL A 1056 51.29 13.90 -35.29
C VAL A 1056 50.01 13.38 -34.66
N ARG A 1057 49.58 12.17 -35.04
CA ARG A 1057 48.45 11.50 -34.38
C ARG A 1057 48.72 11.43 -32.89
N LYS A 1058 47.72 11.77 -32.08
CA LYS A 1058 47.83 11.79 -30.61
C LYS A 1058 48.40 10.48 -30.04
N SER A 1059 48.05 9.35 -30.66
CA SER A 1059 48.57 8.01 -30.34
C SER A 1059 50.08 7.82 -30.59
N GLU A 1060 50.67 8.55 -31.52
CA GLU A 1060 52.09 8.44 -31.91
C GLU A 1060 52.96 9.58 -31.37
N ALA A 1061 52.32 10.60 -30.79
CA ALA A 1061 52.93 11.86 -30.45
C ALA A 1061 54.11 11.74 -29.49
N LEU A 1062 54.06 10.80 -28.55
CA LEU A 1062 55.12 10.56 -27.56
C LEU A 1062 56.03 9.37 -27.89
N ARG A 1063 55.70 8.60 -28.95
CA ARG A 1063 56.35 7.33 -29.26
C ARG A 1063 57.79 7.53 -29.75
N GLY A 1064 58.75 6.97 -29.02
CA GLY A 1064 60.18 7.04 -29.35
C GLY A 1064 60.84 8.38 -29.01
N LEU A 1065 60.18 9.27 -28.28
CA LEU A 1065 60.84 10.45 -27.72
C LEU A 1065 61.79 10.04 -26.57
N HIS A 1066 62.90 10.76 -26.44
CA HIS A 1066 63.85 10.53 -25.35
C HIS A 1066 63.22 10.87 -24.00
N LYS A 1067 63.66 10.18 -22.94
CA LYS A 1067 63.23 10.44 -21.55
C LYS A 1067 63.24 11.92 -21.22
N GLY A 1068 62.10 12.45 -20.81
CA GLY A 1068 61.89 13.88 -20.62
C GLY A 1068 60.44 14.24 -20.39
N ILE A 1069 60.18 15.53 -20.16
CA ILE A 1069 58.83 16.05 -20.01
C ILE A 1069 58.47 16.82 -21.28
N TYR A 1070 57.29 16.52 -21.81
CA TYR A 1070 56.76 17.12 -23.03
C TYR A 1070 55.37 17.72 -22.77
N ILE A 1071 54.99 18.72 -23.55
CA ILE A 1071 53.69 19.38 -23.48
C ILE A 1071 52.98 19.13 -24.80
N MET A 1072 51.77 18.61 -24.71
CA MET A 1072 50.90 18.28 -25.84
C MET A 1072 49.46 18.63 -25.45
N ASP A 1073 48.76 19.37 -26.31
CA ASP A 1073 47.38 19.82 -26.06
C ASP A 1073 47.19 20.52 -24.70
N GLY A 1074 48.15 21.36 -24.32
CA GLY A 1074 48.17 22.08 -23.04
C GLY A 1074 48.44 21.22 -21.80
N LYS A 1075 48.59 19.89 -21.94
CA LYS A 1075 48.84 18.95 -20.85
C LYS A 1075 50.30 18.50 -20.82
N LYS A 1076 50.81 18.25 -19.60
CA LYS A 1076 52.19 17.82 -19.35
C LYS A 1076 52.28 16.29 -19.31
N TYR A 1077 53.19 15.73 -20.10
CA TYR A 1077 53.45 14.30 -20.21
C TYR A 1077 54.89 13.99 -19.81
N VAL A 1078 55.10 12.90 -19.07
CA VAL A 1078 56.44 12.46 -18.64
C VAL A 1078 56.76 11.16 -19.40
N VAL A 1079 57.69 11.24 -20.35
CA VAL A 1079 58.22 10.08 -21.06
C VAL A 1079 59.37 9.52 -20.22
N LYS A 1080 59.22 8.30 -19.71
CA LYS A 1080 60.12 7.68 -18.71
C LYS A 1080 61.26 6.88 -19.30
#